data_AF-E1VNN3-F1
#
_entry.id   AF-E1VNN3-F1
#
_cell.length_a   1.000
_cell.length_b   1.000
_cell.length_c   1.000
_cell.angle_alpha   90.00
_cell.angle_beta   90.00
_cell.angle_gamma   90.00
#
_symmetry.space_group_name_H-M   'P 1'
#
loop_
_entity.id
_entity.type
_entity.pdbx_description
1 polymer ?
#
loop_
_entity_poly.entity_id
_entity_poly.type
_entity_poly.pdbx_seq_one_letter_code
_entity_poly.pdbx_strand_id
1 'polypeptide(L)'
;MNPEIGHFALVLAFAVALFQGVLPLWGVYRGHRGLMALGRSLSYGQFFFMALAIACLGAAFLQNDFTVQYVARNSNTLLPFWYKISAIWGGHEGSLLLWGFVLSVWTAAVALFSRSIPEPMIARVLAIMGWIGVGFYSFMLFTSNPFLRNLPDFPAEGADLNPLLQDVGLILHPPMLYMGYVGFSVAFAFAIAGLLSGRMDSAWARWSRPWTTVAWCFLTGGIALGSWWAYYELGWGGWWFWDPVENASFMPWLVGTALIHSLAATEKRGVFKPWTVLLAILAFSLSLLGTFLVRSGVLTSVHAFASDPARGYYILVFLVAVIGGSLTLFAARANVFDTESRYETFSREMFLLINNILLMVAAGYVLLGTLAPIFADVLGLGKISIGEPFFNTVAGPLAALLMLLTGVGPLLNWKRHSVSALLRLLMVAFVGSAIAGVVLVWLLAQEMAPYVVLATAFCVYAAVLLVVDCGRKMRTAKAGLWAGWQRLPRSYRGMLVAHAGFIVSMLGITWVSAFDVEKDVRLAPGESVVVQDYRYAFDEVRDIQGPNYVSTEGAFTVYKGDRVVARLTPEKRRYLAQGSVMTEAAIDGGLWRDLYVALGEPLGDGSWAVRIYYKPLMRWVWGGGLIMALGGLIALSDRRYRVASRRALAGERAVGGTTSGAVA
;
A
#
# COMPACT_ATOMS: atom_id res chain seq x y z
N MET A 1 23.80 -25.92 9.26
CA MET A 1 24.54 -24.80 9.90
C MET A 1 23.91 -23.43 9.59
N ASN A 2 23.56 -23.11 8.33
CA ASN A 2 22.89 -21.84 8.01
C ASN A 2 21.56 -21.66 8.78
N PRO A 3 20.68 -22.67 8.90
CA PRO A 3 19.41 -22.51 9.62
C PRO A 3 19.60 -22.27 11.11
N GLU A 4 20.60 -22.89 11.74
CA GLU A 4 20.94 -22.68 13.14
C GLU A 4 21.47 -21.26 13.39
N ILE A 5 22.31 -20.73 12.49
CA ILE A 5 22.78 -19.34 12.53
C ILE A 5 21.61 -18.38 12.36
N GLY A 6 20.72 -18.63 11.39
CA GLY A 6 19.53 -17.81 11.15
C GLY A 6 18.59 -17.78 12.35
N HIS A 7 18.35 -18.93 12.98
CA HIS A 7 17.55 -19.03 14.19
C HIS A 7 18.19 -18.29 15.36
N PHE A 8 19.50 -18.47 15.58
CA PHE A 8 20.23 -17.76 16.62
C PHE A 8 20.23 -16.25 16.40
N ALA A 9 20.39 -15.79 15.15
CA ALA A 9 20.28 -14.38 14.78
C ALA A 9 18.88 -13.82 15.12
N LEU A 10 17.81 -14.58 14.86
CA LEU A 10 16.45 -14.18 15.24
C LEU A 10 16.28 -14.05 16.77
N VAL A 11 16.87 -14.96 17.54
CA VAL A 11 16.91 -14.87 19.02
C VAL A 11 17.66 -13.62 19.49
N LEU A 12 18.81 -13.33 18.88
CA LEU A 12 19.57 -12.10 19.18
C LEU A 12 18.82 -10.83 18.79
N ALA A 13 18.13 -10.83 17.65
CA ALA A 13 17.26 -9.71 17.25
C ALA A 13 16.16 -9.47 18.28
N PHE A 14 15.54 -10.53 18.81
CA PHE A 14 14.56 -10.44 19.90
C PHE A 14 15.16 -9.85 21.18
N ALA A 15 16.32 -10.34 21.63
CA ALA A 15 17.00 -9.82 22.81
C ALA A 15 17.39 -8.34 22.64
N VAL A 16 17.91 -7.96 21.48
CA VAL A 16 18.25 -6.57 21.15
C VAL A 16 17.00 -5.69 21.13
N ALA A 17 15.88 -6.17 20.61
CA ALA A 17 14.61 -5.43 20.61
C ALA A 17 14.08 -5.18 22.04
N LEU A 18 14.24 -6.14 22.96
CA LEU A 18 13.92 -5.96 24.38
C LEU A 18 14.78 -4.85 25.00
N PHE A 19 16.10 -4.89 24.79
CA PHE A 19 16.99 -3.83 25.28
C PHE A 19 16.66 -2.47 24.64
N GLN A 20 16.34 -2.45 23.34
CA GLN A 20 15.94 -1.23 22.64
C GLN A 20 14.63 -0.67 23.19
N GLY A 21 13.66 -1.53 23.54
CA GLY A 21 12.39 -1.12 24.11
C GLY A 21 12.51 -0.54 25.52
N VAL A 22 13.43 -1.06 26.33
CA VAL A 22 13.54 -0.71 27.76
C VAL A 22 14.57 0.39 28.03
N LEU A 23 15.81 0.22 27.57
CA LEU A 23 16.94 1.06 28.01
C LEU A 23 16.79 2.53 27.61
N PRO A 24 16.36 2.90 26.40
CA PRO A 24 16.18 4.30 26.03
C PRO A 24 15.04 4.98 26.81
N LEU A 25 13.96 4.26 27.12
CA LEU A 25 12.87 4.79 27.97
C LEU A 25 13.34 5.02 29.40
N TRP A 26 14.10 4.08 29.95
CA TRP A 26 14.75 4.26 31.25
C TRP A 26 15.69 5.47 31.22
N GLY A 27 16.52 5.58 30.17
CA GLY A 27 17.43 6.71 29.97
C GLY A 27 16.70 8.05 29.98
N VAL A 28 15.56 8.14 29.31
CA VAL A 28 14.68 9.33 29.34
C VAL A 28 14.16 9.61 30.74
N TYR A 29 13.69 8.59 31.46
CA TYR A 29 13.17 8.73 32.83
C TYR A 29 14.23 9.21 33.82
N ARG A 30 15.47 8.72 33.71
CA ARG A 30 16.60 9.10 34.56
C ARG A 30 17.38 10.33 34.08
N GLY A 31 17.08 10.85 32.89
CA GLY A 31 17.89 11.90 32.25
C GLY A 31 19.30 11.43 31.82
N HIS A 32 19.52 10.13 31.65
CA HIS A 32 20.83 9.55 31.36
C HIS A 32 21.08 9.44 29.85
N ARG A 33 21.99 10.28 29.31
CA ARG A 33 22.29 10.35 27.86
C ARG A 33 22.81 9.04 27.27
N GLY A 34 23.70 8.32 27.96
CA GLY A 34 24.22 7.03 27.46
C GLY A 34 23.12 6.01 27.15
N LEU A 35 22.18 5.79 28.08
CA LEU A 35 21.02 4.92 27.89
C LEU A 35 20.10 5.38 26.76
N MET A 36 19.93 6.70 26.56
CA MET A 36 19.18 7.23 25.41
C MET A 36 19.90 6.94 24.08
N ALA A 37 21.22 7.13 24.03
CA ALA A 37 22.05 6.90 22.86
C ALA A 37 22.08 5.43 22.43
N LEU A 38 21.96 4.49 23.37
CA LEU A 38 21.85 3.05 23.08
C LEU A 38 20.70 2.72 22.12
N GLY A 39 19.62 3.52 22.12
CA GLY A 39 18.51 3.32 21.19
C GLY A 39 18.96 3.21 19.73
N ARG A 40 19.91 4.05 19.30
CA ARG A 40 20.43 4.03 17.92
C ARG A 40 21.27 2.78 17.64
N SER A 41 22.20 2.44 18.54
CA SER A 41 23.10 1.29 18.37
C SER A 41 22.31 -0.02 18.35
N LEU A 42 21.31 -0.15 19.22
CA LEU A 42 20.45 -1.33 19.28
C LEU A 42 19.58 -1.44 18.02
N SER A 43 19.13 -0.33 17.42
CA SER A 43 18.42 -0.35 16.13
C SER A 43 19.27 -0.90 14.99
N TYR A 44 20.56 -0.55 14.95
CA TYR A 44 21.48 -1.13 13.97
C TYR A 44 21.76 -2.61 14.24
N GLY A 45 21.88 -3.00 15.52
CA GLY A 45 22.01 -4.41 15.91
C GLY A 45 20.79 -5.24 15.48
N GLN A 46 19.58 -4.73 15.72
CA GLN A 46 18.33 -5.36 15.31
C GLN A 46 18.29 -5.56 13.79
N PHE A 47 18.63 -4.52 13.02
CA PHE A 47 18.72 -4.63 11.56
C PHE A 47 19.74 -5.66 11.10
N PHE A 48 20.94 -5.66 11.69
CA PHE A 48 22.00 -6.60 11.34
C PHE A 48 21.56 -8.06 11.56
N PHE A 49 20.98 -8.37 12.73
CA PHE A 49 20.56 -9.73 13.04
C PHE A 49 19.36 -10.19 12.19
N MET A 50 18.41 -9.29 11.90
CA MET A 50 17.32 -9.63 10.97
C MET A 50 17.80 -9.81 9.54
N ALA A 51 18.77 -9.01 9.08
CA ALA A 51 19.41 -9.16 7.78
C ALA A 51 20.15 -10.51 7.69
N LEU A 52 20.85 -10.90 8.75
CA LEU A 52 21.52 -12.20 8.83
C LEU A 52 20.51 -13.35 8.80
N ALA A 53 19.41 -13.25 9.55
CA ALA A 53 18.36 -14.27 9.56
C ALA A 53 17.74 -14.47 8.16
N ILE A 54 17.31 -13.40 7.49
CA ILE A 54 16.71 -13.50 6.16
C ILE A 54 17.71 -13.98 5.10
N ALA A 55 18.99 -13.60 5.21
CA ALA A 55 20.05 -14.11 4.35
C ALA A 55 20.31 -15.60 4.55
N CYS A 56 20.30 -16.08 5.80
CA CYS A 56 20.45 -17.50 6.11
C CYS A 56 19.27 -18.33 5.57
N LEU A 57 18.04 -17.83 5.68
CA LEU A 57 16.87 -18.48 5.10
C LEU A 57 16.96 -18.51 3.57
N GLY A 58 17.37 -17.40 2.96
CA GLY A 58 17.59 -17.34 1.51
C GLY A 58 18.65 -18.33 1.04
N ALA A 59 19.76 -18.46 1.77
CA ALA A 59 20.77 -19.48 1.48
C ALA A 59 20.21 -20.90 1.55
N ALA A 60 19.32 -21.19 2.51
CA ALA A 60 18.65 -22.50 2.62
C ALA A 60 17.73 -22.78 1.41
N PHE A 61 16.97 -21.78 0.94
CA PHE A 61 16.17 -21.93 -0.29
C PHE A 61 17.03 -22.15 -1.53
N LEU A 62 18.10 -21.37 -1.70
CA LEU A 62 18.97 -21.48 -2.86
C LEU A 62 19.73 -22.82 -2.91
N GLN A 63 20.00 -23.41 -1.75
CA GLN A 63 20.67 -24.72 -1.62
C GLN A 63 19.69 -25.90 -1.62
N ASN A 64 18.37 -25.65 -1.69
CA ASN A 64 17.33 -26.68 -1.54
C ASN A 64 17.47 -27.47 -0.23
N ASP A 65 17.75 -26.77 0.89
CA ASP A 65 17.89 -27.45 2.18
C ASP A 65 16.52 -27.90 2.73
N PHE A 66 16.03 -29.04 2.26
CA PHE A 66 14.74 -29.63 2.63
C PHE A 66 14.68 -30.16 4.06
N THR A 67 15.79 -30.13 4.79
CA THR A 67 15.78 -30.40 6.22
C THR A 67 15.17 -29.22 7.01
N VAL A 68 15.06 -28.02 6.40
CA VAL A 68 14.24 -26.92 6.92
C VAL A 68 12.79 -27.09 6.47
N GLN A 69 11.87 -27.19 7.43
CA GLN A 69 10.45 -27.44 7.17
C GLN A 69 9.83 -26.41 6.22
N TYR A 70 10.17 -25.13 6.37
CA TYR A 70 9.65 -24.06 5.52
C TYR A 70 10.14 -24.18 4.07
N VAL A 71 11.41 -24.52 3.86
CA VAL A 71 11.99 -24.73 2.52
C VAL A 71 11.37 -25.95 1.85
N ALA A 72 11.25 -27.06 2.59
CA ALA A 72 10.63 -28.29 2.09
C ALA A 72 9.18 -28.10 1.61
N ARG A 73 8.44 -27.17 2.23
CA ARG A 73 7.04 -26.90 1.87
C ARG A 73 6.85 -25.91 0.72
N ASN A 74 7.87 -25.11 0.39
CA ASN A 74 7.72 -23.96 -0.52
C ASN A 74 8.82 -23.90 -1.59
N SER A 75 9.55 -24.98 -1.83
CA SER A 75 10.62 -25.03 -2.81
C SER A 75 10.74 -26.42 -3.42
N ASN A 76 11.40 -26.51 -4.56
CA ASN A 76 11.71 -27.75 -5.26
C ASN A 76 13.02 -27.57 -6.04
N THR A 77 13.75 -28.65 -6.31
CA THR A 77 14.98 -28.59 -7.11
C THR A 77 14.75 -28.01 -8.50
N LEU A 78 13.59 -28.29 -9.13
CA LEU A 78 13.18 -27.77 -10.44
C LEU A 78 12.77 -26.29 -10.42
N LEU A 79 12.45 -25.71 -9.26
CA LEU A 79 11.99 -24.33 -9.14
C LEU A 79 13.05 -23.35 -9.69
N PRO A 80 12.69 -22.45 -10.62
CA PRO A 80 13.62 -21.44 -11.11
C PRO A 80 14.23 -20.58 -9.99
N PHE A 81 15.48 -20.14 -10.21
CA PHE A 81 16.27 -19.40 -9.22
C PHE A 81 15.54 -18.19 -8.63
N TRP A 82 14.89 -17.37 -9.46
CA TRP A 82 14.18 -16.18 -9.01
C TRP A 82 13.01 -16.51 -8.07
N TYR A 83 12.34 -17.63 -8.31
CA TYR A 83 11.24 -18.09 -7.46
C TYR A 83 11.73 -18.76 -6.18
N LYS A 84 12.95 -19.32 -6.17
CA LYS A 84 13.61 -19.71 -4.90
C LYS A 84 13.90 -18.50 -4.01
N ILE A 85 14.26 -17.36 -4.60
CA ILE A 85 14.44 -16.12 -3.84
C ILE A 85 13.09 -15.60 -3.32
N SER A 86 12.07 -15.50 -4.16
CA SER A 86 10.77 -14.98 -3.69
C SER A 86 10.03 -15.94 -2.76
N ALA A 87 10.32 -17.25 -2.82
CA ALA A 87 9.83 -18.23 -1.86
C ALA A 87 10.23 -17.93 -0.40
N ILE A 88 11.29 -17.12 -0.18
CA ILE A 88 11.65 -16.59 1.15
C ILE A 88 10.45 -15.91 1.82
N TRP A 89 9.54 -15.31 1.06
CA TRP A 89 8.32 -14.67 1.58
C TRP A 89 7.02 -15.21 0.96
N GLY A 90 7.09 -16.31 0.20
CA GLY A 90 5.92 -16.92 -0.45
C GLY A 90 4.96 -17.61 0.52
N GLY A 91 5.49 -18.13 1.64
CA GLY A 91 4.71 -18.76 2.70
C GLY A 91 4.56 -17.90 3.97
N HIS A 92 3.92 -18.45 4.99
CA HIS A 92 3.57 -17.72 6.21
C HIS A 92 4.77 -17.25 7.03
N GLU A 93 5.64 -18.17 7.45
CA GLU A 93 6.78 -17.91 8.33
C GLU A 93 7.77 -16.91 7.70
N GLY A 94 8.06 -17.10 6.42
CA GLY A 94 8.97 -16.23 5.68
C GLY A 94 8.41 -14.83 5.40
N SER A 95 7.09 -14.70 5.15
CA SER A 95 6.46 -13.37 5.04
C SER A 95 6.55 -12.56 6.34
N LEU A 96 6.49 -13.21 7.50
CA LEU A 96 6.66 -12.57 8.80
C LEU A 96 8.11 -12.20 9.06
N LEU A 97 9.05 -13.03 8.59
CA LEU A 97 10.46 -12.69 8.59
C LEU A 97 10.73 -11.44 7.74
N LEU A 98 10.12 -11.36 6.54
CA LEU A 98 10.17 -10.17 5.71
C LEU A 98 9.54 -8.95 6.41
N TRP A 99 8.37 -9.11 7.03
CA TRP A 99 7.70 -8.05 7.79
C TRP A 99 8.61 -7.53 8.92
N GLY A 100 9.18 -8.43 9.72
CA GLY A 100 10.08 -8.11 10.84
C GLY A 100 11.40 -7.51 10.38
N PHE A 101 11.90 -7.93 9.22
CA PHE A 101 13.08 -7.35 8.57
C PHE A 101 12.78 -5.92 8.11
N VAL A 102 11.65 -5.69 7.42
CA VAL A 102 11.21 -4.34 7.01
C VAL A 102 11.01 -3.42 8.22
N LEU A 103 10.50 -3.92 9.35
CA LEU A 103 10.42 -3.14 10.58
C LEU A 103 11.81 -2.70 11.03
N SER A 104 12.78 -3.61 11.06
CA SER A 104 14.17 -3.28 11.43
C SER A 104 14.82 -2.27 10.48
N VAL A 105 14.50 -2.34 9.17
CA VAL A 105 14.92 -1.35 8.17
C VAL A 105 14.36 0.03 8.52
N TRP A 106 13.06 0.13 8.82
CA TRP A 106 12.44 1.38 9.24
C TRP A 106 13.04 1.92 10.54
N THR A 107 13.27 1.06 11.54
CA THR A 107 13.90 1.45 12.81
C THR A 107 15.31 1.99 12.59
N ALA A 108 16.14 1.29 11.82
CA ALA A 108 17.50 1.72 11.47
C ALA A 108 17.49 3.01 10.63
N ALA A 109 16.54 3.17 9.71
CA ALA A 109 16.37 4.38 8.93
C ALA A 109 16.01 5.59 9.82
N VAL A 110 15.09 5.42 10.77
CA VAL A 110 14.75 6.47 11.75
C VAL A 110 15.97 6.83 12.58
N ALA A 111 16.72 5.83 13.08
CA ALA A 111 17.97 6.07 13.79
C ALA A 111 18.97 6.86 12.92
N LEU A 112 19.13 6.51 11.65
CA LEU A 112 20.10 7.16 10.76
C LEU A 112 19.72 8.59 10.36
N PHE A 113 18.47 8.81 9.93
CA PHE A 113 18.04 10.05 9.27
C PHE A 113 17.42 11.10 10.21
N SER A 114 17.03 10.73 11.44
CA SER A 114 16.42 11.64 12.42
C SER A 114 17.41 12.28 13.40
N ARG A 115 18.62 12.65 12.94
CA ARG A 115 19.66 13.27 13.80
C ARG A 115 19.29 14.66 14.34
N SER A 116 18.42 15.38 13.64
CA SER A 116 17.98 16.73 14.03
C SER A 116 16.84 16.74 15.07
N ILE A 117 16.38 15.57 15.52
CA ILE A 117 15.30 15.44 16.50
C ILE A 117 15.92 15.39 17.90
N PRO A 118 15.35 16.10 18.90
CA PRO A 118 15.85 16.06 20.28
C PRO A 118 16.02 14.63 20.80
N GLU A 119 17.14 14.38 21.48
CA GLU A 119 17.53 13.05 21.97
C GLU A 119 16.43 12.33 22.79
N PRO A 120 15.71 12.99 23.73
CA PRO A 120 14.65 12.31 24.49
C PRO A 120 13.43 11.91 23.63
N MET A 121 13.19 12.59 22.50
CA MET A 121 12.11 12.24 21.59
C MET A 121 12.50 11.04 20.75
N ILE A 122 13.69 11.06 20.14
CA ILE A 122 14.15 9.95 19.30
C ILE A 122 14.37 8.67 20.12
N ALA A 123 14.84 8.78 21.37
CA ALA A 123 14.95 7.66 22.30
C ALA A 123 13.59 6.97 22.54
N ARG A 124 12.52 7.74 22.78
CA ARG A 124 11.16 7.19 22.92
C ARG A 124 10.68 6.51 21.63
N VAL A 125 10.87 7.15 20.48
CA VAL A 125 10.45 6.61 19.17
C VAL A 125 11.12 5.26 18.90
N LEU A 126 12.45 5.18 19.03
CA LEU A 126 13.19 3.94 18.80
C LEU A 126 12.79 2.86 19.82
N ALA A 127 12.52 3.22 21.07
CA ALA A 127 12.04 2.27 22.06
C ALA A 127 10.65 1.71 21.73
N ILE A 128 9.71 2.55 21.27
CA ILE A 128 8.39 2.08 20.85
C ILE A 128 8.50 1.14 19.65
N MET A 129 9.34 1.46 18.67
CA MET A 129 9.63 0.54 17.56
C MET A 129 10.30 -0.75 18.03
N GLY A 130 11.11 -0.68 19.09
CA GLY A 130 11.70 -1.85 19.76
C GLY A 130 10.62 -2.76 20.34
N TRP A 131 9.63 -2.20 21.05
CA TRP A 131 8.49 -2.96 21.57
C TRP A 131 7.61 -3.58 20.49
N ILE A 132 7.42 -2.90 19.35
CA ILE A 132 6.76 -3.51 18.19
C ILE A 132 7.61 -4.69 17.70
N GLY A 133 8.94 -4.54 17.63
CA GLY A 133 9.88 -5.59 17.28
C GLY A 133 9.80 -6.79 18.23
N VAL A 134 9.73 -6.56 19.54
CA VAL A 134 9.55 -7.61 20.57
C VAL A 134 8.32 -8.45 20.25
N GLY A 135 7.18 -7.83 19.90
CA GLY A 135 5.97 -8.55 19.52
C GLY A 135 6.17 -9.44 18.30
N PHE A 136 6.69 -8.90 17.19
CA PHE A 136 6.88 -9.70 15.97
C PHE A 136 7.97 -10.76 16.08
N TYR A 137 9.06 -10.49 16.80
CA TYR A 137 10.15 -11.44 16.94
C TYR A 137 9.79 -12.57 17.89
N SER A 138 9.06 -12.30 18.98
CA SER A 138 8.52 -13.38 19.81
C SER A 138 7.44 -14.18 19.09
N PHE A 139 6.60 -13.54 18.26
CA PHE A 139 5.67 -14.26 17.39
C PHE A 139 6.39 -15.27 16.48
N MET A 140 7.43 -14.82 15.76
CA MET A 140 8.21 -15.73 14.93
C MET A 140 8.89 -16.84 15.73
N LEU A 141 9.48 -16.53 16.89
CA LEU A 141 10.18 -17.54 17.68
C LEU A 141 9.24 -18.60 18.27
N PHE A 142 8.05 -18.21 18.73
CA PHE A 142 7.17 -19.10 19.49
C PHE A 142 6.08 -19.79 18.65
N THR A 143 5.61 -19.18 17.57
CA THR A 143 4.44 -19.71 16.83
C THR A 143 4.68 -19.87 15.32
N SER A 144 5.68 -19.16 14.76
CA SER A 144 5.86 -19.06 13.30
C SER A 144 7.34 -19.04 12.91
N ASN A 145 8.10 -20.02 13.38
CA ASN A 145 9.56 -20.04 13.25
C ASN A 145 9.98 -20.57 11.86
N PRO A 146 10.63 -19.76 11.01
CA PRO A 146 11.02 -20.16 9.65
C PRO A 146 12.19 -21.15 9.60
N PHE A 147 12.85 -21.41 10.74
CA PHE A 147 14.04 -22.27 10.82
C PHE A 147 13.77 -23.64 11.45
N LEU A 148 12.51 -24.02 11.65
CA LEU A 148 12.16 -25.35 12.18
C LEU A 148 12.75 -26.45 11.28
N ARG A 149 13.30 -27.47 11.93
CA ARG A 149 14.02 -28.58 11.29
C ARG A 149 13.19 -29.85 11.36
N ASN A 150 13.17 -30.59 10.26
CA ASN A 150 12.65 -31.95 10.21
C ASN A 150 13.84 -32.91 10.18
N LEU A 151 14.36 -33.30 11.35
CA LEU A 151 15.49 -34.23 11.46
C LEU A 151 15.09 -35.40 12.36
N PRO A 152 15.37 -36.66 11.97
CA PRO A 152 15.97 -37.08 10.69
C PRO A 152 14.96 -37.14 9.52
N ASP A 153 13.67 -36.95 9.77
CA ASP A 153 12.59 -37.21 8.83
C ASP A 153 12.31 -36.04 7.87
N PHE A 154 13.23 -35.77 6.94
CA PHE A 154 13.04 -34.78 5.87
C PHE A 154 12.76 -35.45 4.51
N PRO A 155 11.98 -34.81 3.62
CA PRO A 155 11.73 -35.35 2.30
C PRO A 155 12.96 -35.22 1.40
N ALA A 156 13.12 -36.16 0.47
CA ALA A 156 14.17 -36.09 -0.54
C ALA A 156 13.99 -34.92 -1.51
N GLU A 157 12.74 -34.47 -1.70
CA GLU A 157 12.37 -33.36 -2.57
C GLU A 157 11.26 -32.52 -1.94
N GLY A 158 11.27 -31.20 -2.19
CA GLY A 158 10.30 -30.27 -1.65
C GLY A 158 9.00 -30.20 -2.46
N ALA A 159 7.94 -29.69 -1.84
CA ALA A 159 6.59 -29.62 -2.38
C ALA A 159 6.39 -28.55 -3.46
N ASP A 160 7.44 -27.78 -3.80
CA ASP A 160 7.42 -26.62 -4.69
C ASP A 160 6.68 -25.39 -4.11
N LEU A 161 6.97 -24.22 -4.68
CA LEU A 161 6.19 -23.01 -4.41
C LEU A 161 4.82 -23.13 -5.10
N ASN A 162 3.75 -22.65 -4.45
CA ASN A 162 2.43 -22.57 -5.08
C ASN A 162 2.56 -21.95 -6.48
N PRO A 163 2.12 -22.63 -7.54
CA PRO A 163 2.27 -22.15 -8.92
C PRO A 163 1.74 -20.74 -9.18
N LEU A 164 0.67 -20.32 -8.52
CA LEU A 164 0.15 -18.93 -8.62
C LEU A 164 1.13 -17.87 -8.10
N LEU A 165 2.14 -18.29 -7.35
CA LEU A 165 3.17 -17.42 -6.79
C LEU A 165 4.49 -17.50 -7.56
N GLN A 166 4.58 -18.36 -8.58
CA GLN A 166 5.74 -18.48 -9.47
C GLN A 166 5.68 -17.40 -10.56
N ASP A 167 5.58 -16.15 -10.11
CA ASP A 167 5.39 -14.98 -10.96
C ASP A 167 6.18 -13.76 -10.44
N VAL A 168 6.48 -12.81 -11.33
CA VAL A 168 7.21 -11.58 -11.01
C VAL A 168 6.45 -10.72 -10.01
N GLY A 169 5.12 -10.80 -9.99
CA GLY A 169 4.24 -10.20 -9.00
C GLY A 169 4.64 -10.56 -7.58
N LEU A 170 4.89 -11.84 -7.27
CA LEU A 170 5.37 -12.25 -5.94
C LEU A 170 6.73 -11.61 -5.60
N ILE A 171 7.61 -11.42 -6.58
CA ILE A 171 8.94 -10.85 -6.34
C ILE A 171 8.83 -9.39 -5.87
N LEU A 172 7.92 -8.62 -6.47
CA LEU A 172 7.85 -7.17 -6.31
C LEU A 172 6.78 -6.71 -5.31
N HIS A 173 5.60 -7.34 -5.33
CA HIS A 173 4.42 -6.84 -4.61
C HIS A 173 4.57 -6.91 -3.08
N PRO A 174 4.85 -8.06 -2.44
CA PRO A 174 4.93 -8.15 -0.98
C PRO A 174 5.99 -7.22 -0.36
N PRO A 175 7.23 -7.08 -0.91
CA PRO A 175 8.18 -6.10 -0.41
C PRO A 175 7.68 -4.66 -0.49
N MET A 176 7.06 -4.24 -1.60
CA MET A 176 6.49 -2.90 -1.74
C MET A 176 5.33 -2.67 -0.75
N LEU A 177 4.43 -3.65 -0.63
CA LEU A 177 3.29 -3.58 0.28
C LEU A 177 3.73 -3.48 1.75
N TYR A 178 4.68 -4.32 2.18
CA TYR A 178 5.20 -4.30 3.55
C TYR A 178 6.03 -3.05 3.86
N MET A 179 6.80 -2.51 2.91
CA MET A 179 7.43 -1.20 3.09
C MET A 179 6.39 -0.12 3.44
N GLY A 180 5.19 -0.18 2.88
CA GLY A 180 4.08 0.70 3.22
C GLY A 180 3.43 0.41 4.57
N TYR A 181 2.92 -0.82 4.76
CA TYR A 181 2.25 -1.28 6.00
C TYR A 181 3.09 -0.99 7.25
N VAL A 182 4.31 -1.51 7.23
CA VAL A 182 5.22 -1.41 8.36
C VAL A 182 5.72 0.02 8.53
N GLY A 183 5.78 0.80 7.44
CA GLY A 183 6.18 2.20 7.50
C GLY A 183 5.28 3.07 8.37
N PHE A 184 3.98 2.76 8.48
CA PHE A 184 3.08 3.47 9.41
C PHE A 184 3.43 3.26 10.88
N SER A 185 4.21 2.22 11.23
CA SER A 185 4.74 2.05 12.59
C SER A 185 5.61 3.23 13.03
N VAL A 186 6.26 3.94 12.10
CA VAL A 186 7.05 5.12 12.41
C VAL A 186 6.15 6.28 12.83
N ALA A 187 5.07 6.53 12.07
CA ALA A 187 4.10 7.56 12.42
C ALA A 187 3.41 7.27 13.77
N PHE A 188 3.06 6.00 14.00
CA PHE A 188 2.58 5.50 15.28
C PHE A 188 3.58 5.75 16.41
N ALA A 189 4.85 5.37 16.24
CA ALA A 189 5.88 5.53 17.27
C ALA A 189 6.12 7.00 17.62
N PHE A 190 6.10 7.91 16.64
CA PHE A 190 6.14 9.35 16.91
C PHE A 190 4.91 9.85 17.67
N ALA A 191 3.71 9.36 17.34
CA ALA A 191 2.48 9.74 18.04
C ALA A 191 2.51 9.29 19.52
N ILE A 192 2.87 8.04 19.78
CA ILE A 192 3.01 7.50 21.14
C ILE A 192 4.14 8.20 21.91
N ALA A 193 5.29 8.45 21.28
CA ALA A 193 6.39 9.20 21.92
C ALA A 193 5.97 10.62 22.30
N GLY A 194 5.20 11.29 21.43
CA GLY A 194 4.61 12.60 21.69
C GLY A 194 3.69 12.58 22.91
N LEU A 195 2.76 11.62 22.97
CA LEU A 195 1.84 11.44 24.10
C LEU A 195 2.57 11.17 25.42
N LEU A 196 3.59 10.30 25.40
CA LEU A 196 4.42 10.00 26.57
C LEU A 196 5.23 11.22 27.04
N SER A 197 5.65 12.07 26.11
CA SER A 197 6.40 13.30 26.44
C SER A 197 5.52 14.45 26.95
N GLY A 198 4.21 14.39 26.73
CA GLY A 198 3.29 15.50 26.99
C GLY A 198 3.51 16.72 26.08
N ARG A 199 4.30 16.61 25.01
CA ARG A 199 4.60 17.71 24.07
C ARG A 199 4.08 17.37 22.68
N MET A 200 2.92 17.92 22.33
CA MET A 200 2.29 17.76 21.02
C MET A 200 2.27 19.08 20.22
N ASP A 201 3.47 19.56 19.87
CA ASP A 201 3.64 20.80 19.11
C ASP A 201 3.67 20.55 17.58
N SER A 202 3.69 21.62 16.78
CA SER A 202 3.82 21.50 15.33
C SER A 202 5.18 20.92 14.87
N ALA A 203 6.17 20.77 15.77
CA ALA A 203 7.45 20.16 15.42
C ALA A 203 7.29 18.63 15.27
N TRP A 204 6.50 17.99 16.12
CA TRP A 204 6.15 16.57 15.96
C TRP A 204 5.58 16.26 14.57
N ALA A 205 4.60 17.06 14.12
CA ALA A 205 3.95 16.86 12.82
C ALA A 205 4.94 17.03 11.66
N ARG A 206 5.91 17.95 11.80
CA ARG A 206 7.01 18.14 10.83
C ARG A 206 7.92 16.92 10.75
N TRP A 207 8.22 16.28 11.88
CA TRP A 207 9.09 15.11 11.91
C TRP A 207 8.38 13.87 11.36
N SER A 208 7.13 13.65 11.71
CA SER A 208 6.36 12.46 11.29
C SER A 208 6.01 12.47 9.80
N ARG A 209 5.70 13.65 9.24
CA ARG A 209 5.13 13.76 7.89
C ARG A 209 5.96 13.17 6.74
N PRO A 210 7.30 13.34 6.69
CA PRO A 210 8.11 12.64 5.69
C PRO A 210 7.97 11.12 5.79
N TRP A 211 8.04 10.55 6.99
CA TRP A 211 7.90 9.11 7.20
C TRP A 211 6.54 8.59 6.76
N THR A 212 5.45 9.27 7.16
CA THR A 212 4.10 8.93 6.72
C THR A 212 3.96 8.97 5.19
N THR A 213 4.57 9.96 4.54
CA THR A 213 4.47 10.12 3.08
C THR A 213 5.22 9.01 2.36
N VAL A 214 6.41 8.61 2.82
CA VAL A 214 7.16 7.48 2.23
C VAL A 214 6.36 6.18 2.40
N ALA A 215 5.82 5.91 3.59
CA ALA A 215 4.98 4.75 3.84
C ALA A 215 3.75 4.72 2.90
N TRP A 216 3.08 5.85 2.75
CA TRP A 216 1.94 5.99 1.84
C TRP A 216 2.33 5.79 0.36
N CYS A 217 3.49 6.28 -0.09
CA CYS A 217 3.97 6.04 -1.45
C CYS A 217 4.16 4.54 -1.73
N PHE A 218 4.82 3.82 -0.81
CA PHE A 218 5.04 2.39 -0.95
C PHE A 218 3.73 1.61 -0.89
N LEU A 219 2.80 1.97 0.01
CA LEU A 219 1.49 1.33 0.07
C LEU A 219 0.67 1.58 -1.21
N THR A 220 0.69 2.81 -1.73
CA THR A 220 0.01 3.15 -3.00
C THR A 220 0.57 2.32 -4.16
N GLY A 221 1.89 2.24 -4.28
CA GLY A 221 2.54 1.42 -5.31
C GLY A 221 2.29 -0.07 -5.12
N GLY A 222 2.32 -0.56 -3.87
CA GLY A 222 2.04 -1.95 -3.54
C GLY A 222 0.61 -2.36 -3.92
N ILE A 223 -0.40 -1.55 -3.59
CA ILE A 223 -1.80 -1.79 -3.97
C ILE A 223 -1.96 -1.78 -5.50
N ALA A 224 -1.39 -0.78 -6.19
CA ALA A 224 -1.46 -0.71 -7.65
C ALA A 224 -0.80 -1.93 -8.33
N LEU A 225 0.36 -2.35 -7.82
CA LEU A 225 1.07 -3.53 -8.31
C LEU A 225 0.32 -4.84 -8.02
N GLY A 226 -0.34 -4.94 -6.86
CA GLY A 226 -1.18 -6.10 -6.51
C GLY A 226 -2.40 -6.21 -7.41
N SER A 227 -3.09 -5.10 -7.66
CA SER A 227 -4.19 -5.02 -8.63
C SER A 227 -3.75 -5.38 -10.05
N TRP A 228 -2.54 -4.96 -10.46
CA TRP A 228 -1.98 -5.33 -11.76
C TRP A 228 -1.67 -6.82 -11.86
N TRP A 229 -1.11 -7.41 -10.80
CA TRP A 229 -0.82 -8.84 -10.76
C TRP A 229 -2.11 -9.69 -10.79
N ALA A 230 -3.10 -9.35 -9.94
CA ALA A 230 -4.39 -10.04 -9.89
C ALA A 230 -5.11 -10.05 -11.26
N TYR A 231 -4.93 -8.99 -12.05
CA TYR A 231 -5.55 -8.84 -13.37
C TYR A 231 -5.15 -9.91 -14.38
N TYR A 232 -3.91 -10.42 -14.35
CA TYR A 232 -3.46 -11.39 -15.36
C TYR A 232 -3.28 -12.81 -14.84
N GLU A 233 -2.91 -13.02 -13.58
CA GLU A 233 -2.51 -14.31 -13.03
C GLU A 233 -3.64 -15.36 -13.02
N LEU A 234 -4.90 -14.93 -12.89
CA LEU A 234 -6.04 -15.84 -12.67
C LEU A 234 -6.87 -16.12 -13.93
N GLY A 235 -6.53 -15.57 -15.10
CA GLY A 235 -7.19 -15.90 -16.37
C GLY A 235 -8.64 -15.40 -16.55
N TRP A 236 -9.15 -14.57 -15.63
CA TRP A 236 -10.55 -14.10 -15.63
C TRP A 236 -10.66 -12.56 -15.63
N GLY A 237 -9.52 -11.85 -15.71
CA GLY A 237 -9.45 -10.45 -16.11
C GLY A 237 -9.95 -9.40 -15.11
N GLY A 238 -10.18 -9.75 -13.84
CA GLY A 238 -10.56 -8.79 -12.81
C GLY A 238 -9.39 -8.21 -12.01
N TRP A 239 -9.54 -6.97 -11.54
CA TRP A 239 -8.44 -6.18 -10.99
C TRP A 239 -8.62 -5.75 -9.52
N TRP A 240 -9.79 -6.02 -8.94
CA TRP A 240 -10.15 -5.75 -7.54
C TRP A 240 -11.40 -6.55 -7.14
N PHE A 241 -11.34 -7.30 -6.03
CA PHE A 241 -12.38 -8.20 -5.52
C PHE A 241 -13.12 -7.72 -4.29
N TRP A 242 -12.62 -6.66 -3.65
CA TRP A 242 -13.02 -6.33 -2.28
C TRP A 242 -12.82 -7.51 -1.31
N ASP A 243 -11.84 -8.38 -1.58
CA ASP A 243 -11.55 -9.50 -0.71
C ASP A 243 -10.90 -9.02 0.61
N PRO A 244 -10.97 -9.80 1.70
CA PRO A 244 -10.40 -9.39 2.99
C PRO A 244 -8.91 -8.99 2.95
N VAL A 245 -8.11 -9.58 2.06
CA VAL A 245 -6.66 -9.29 1.95
C VAL A 245 -6.42 -7.98 1.20
N GLU A 246 -7.13 -7.73 0.10
CA GLU A 246 -7.17 -6.42 -0.56
C GLU A 246 -7.67 -5.33 0.40
N ASN A 247 -8.78 -5.56 1.08
CA ASN A 247 -9.38 -4.62 2.04
C ASN A 247 -8.43 -4.31 3.20
N ALA A 248 -7.70 -5.32 3.69
CA ALA A 248 -6.69 -5.14 4.72
C ALA A 248 -5.63 -4.12 4.32
N SER A 249 -5.29 -4.02 3.03
CA SER A 249 -4.33 -3.02 2.51
C SER A 249 -4.96 -1.67 2.24
N PHE A 250 -6.22 -1.66 1.82
CA PHE A 250 -6.94 -0.45 1.45
C PHE A 250 -7.32 0.41 2.65
N MET A 251 -7.75 -0.20 3.76
CA MET A 251 -8.12 0.52 4.99
C MET A 251 -6.98 1.41 5.55
N PRO A 252 -5.76 0.91 5.79
CA PRO A 252 -4.65 1.76 6.24
C PRO A 252 -4.22 2.78 5.19
N TRP A 253 -4.44 2.53 3.89
CA TRP A 253 -4.21 3.53 2.84
C TRP A 253 -5.19 4.70 2.94
N LEU A 254 -6.48 4.45 3.18
CA LEU A 254 -7.50 5.49 3.39
C LEU A 254 -7.17 6.34 4.64
N VAL A 255 -6.89 5.70 5.76
CA VAL A 255 -6.54 6.38 7.02
C VAL A 255 -5.19 7.10 6.89
N GLY A 256 -4.22 6.50 6.22
CA GLY A 256 -2.93 7.12 5.90
C GLY A 256 -3.05 8.35 5.00
N THR A 257 -3.97 8.32 4.03
CA THR A 257 -4.30 9.47 3.19
C THR A 257 -4.88 10.61 4.04
N ALA A 258 -5.82 10.30 4.94
CA ALA A 258 -6.34 11.28 5.89
C ALA A 258 -5.25 11.83 6.82
N LEU A 259 -4.32 10.97 7.26
CA LEU A 259 -3.20 11.34 8.11
C LEU A 259 -2.25 12.35 7.43
N ILE A 260 -1.89 12.15 6.15
CA ILE A 260 -1.03 13.09 5.41
C ILE A 260 -1.66 14.49 5.33
N HIS A 261 -2.98 14.54 5.12
CA HIS A 261 -3.74 15.79 5.08
C HIS A 261 -3.85 16.44 6.47
N SER A 262 -4.11 15.64 7.50
CA SER A 262 -4.14 16.11 8.89
C SER A 262 -2.78 16.67 9.33
N LEU A 263 -1.70 15.94 9.06
CA LEU A 263 -0.32 16.37 9.31
C LEU A 263 0.03 17.68 8.59
N ALA A 264 -0.46 17.89 7.37
CA ALA A 264 -0.25 19.15 6.65
C ALA A 264 -0.95 20.33 7.34
N ALA A 265 -2.16 20.13 7.88
CA ALA A 265 -2.89 21.14 8.63
C ALA A 265 -2.23 21.41 10.00
N THR A 266 -1.81 20.36 10.72
CA THR A 266 -1.13 20.49 12.03
C THR A 266 0.24 21.14 11.90
N GLU A 267 1.03 20.77 10.88
CA GLU A 267 2.33 21.40 10.59
C GLU A 267 2.16 22.90 10.32
N LYS A 268 1.17 23.27 9.50
CA LYS A 268 1.05 24.64 9.00
C LYS A 268 0.31 25.57 9.96
N ARG A 269 -0.67 25.05 10.70
CA ARG A 269 -1.61 25.85 11.50
C ARG A 269 -1.76 25.42 12.95
N GLY A 270 -1.16 24.30 13.35
CA GLY A 270 -1.29 23.78 14.71
C GLY A 270 -2.69 23.24 15.04
N VAL A 271 -3.55 23.06 14.04
CA VAL A 271 -4.91 22.50 14.19
C VAL A 271 -4.91 20.98 14.06
N PHE A 272 -5.99 20.31 14.46
CA PHE A 272 -6.19 18.86 14.31
C PHE A 272 -5.18 17.97 15.06
N LYS A 273 -4.53 18.47 16.13
CA LYS A 273 -3.56 17.67 16.88
C LYS A 273 -4.14 16.33 17.41
N PRO A 274 -5.31 16.29 18.08
CA PRO A 274 -5.88 15.02 18.55
C PRO A 274 -6.19 14.09 17.37
N TRP A 275 -6.78 14.66 16.32
CA TRP A 275 -7.16 13.91 15.12
C TRP A 275 -5.95 13.29 14.41
N THR A 276 -4.86 14.03 14.31
CA THR A 276 -3.62 13.55 13.69
C THR A 276 -3.01 12.39 14.47
N VAL A 277 -3.01 12.48 15.81
CA VAL A 277 -2.52 11.42 16.68
C VAL A 277 -3.41 10.18 16.56
N LEU A 278 -4.73 10.35 16.59
CA LEU A 278 -5.68 9.27 16.41
C LEU A 278 -5.51 8.57 15.04
N LEU A 279 -5.39 9.34 13.96
CA LEU A 279 -5.14 8.80 12.61
C LEU A 279 -3.81 8.04 12.51
N ALA A 280 -2.76 8.51 13.20
CA ALA A 280 -1.48 7.79 13.25
C ALA A 280 -1.59 6.47 14.01
N ILE A 281 -2.37 6.44 15.08
CA ILE A 281 -2.70 5.21 15.81
C ILE A 281 -3.48 4.26 14.90
N LEU A 282 -4.61 4.73 14.34
CA LEU A 282 -5.49 3.91 13.50
C LEU A 282 -4.81 3.37 12.25
N ALA A 283 -3.96 4.15 11.57
CA ALA A 283 -3.29 3.69 10.35
C ALA A 283 -2.42 2.46 10.61
N PHE A 284 -1.60 2.48 11.67
CA PHE A 284 -0.79 1.32 12.04
C PHE A 284 -1.62 0.18 12.64
N SER A 285 -2.62 0.50 13.45
CA SER A 285 -3.56 -0.48 14.00
C SER A 285 -4.28 -1.28 12.92
N LEU A 286 -4.71 -0.63 11.83
CA LEU A 286 -5.33 -1.29 10.68
C LEU A 286 -4.33 -2.15 9.90
N SER A 287 -3.06 -1.74 9.80
CA SER A 287 -2.00 -2.59 9.24
C SER A 287 -1.76 -3.86 10.09
N LEU A 288 -1.83 -3.77 11.42
CA LEU A 288 -1.77 -4.93 12.32
C LEU A 288 -3.03 -5.80 12.21
N LEU A 289 -4.21 -5.18 12.12
CA LEU A 289 -5.46 -5.90 11.89
C LEU A 289 -5.40 -6.68 10.57
N GLY A 290 -4.85 -6.09 9.51
CA GLY A 290 -4.61 -6.79 8.26
C GLY A 290 -3.77 -8.05 8.42
N THR A 291 -2.73 -8.00 9.27
CA THR A 291 -1.94 -9.20 9.62
C THR A 291 -2.79 -10.26 10.29
N PHE A 292 -3.69 -9.87 11.21
CA PHE A 292 -4.64 -10.79 11.84
C PHE A 292 -5.61 -11.40 10.81
N LEU A 293 -6.23 -10.59 9.95
CA LEU A 293 -7.22 -11.05 8.98
C LEU A 293 -6.63 -12.06 7.99
N VAL A 294 -5.42 -11.81 7.50
CA VAL A 294 -4.77 -12.65 6.49
C VAL A 294 -4.21 -13.95 7.08
N ARG A 295 -3.91 -13.98 8.39
CA ARG A 295 -3.12 -15.06 9.01
C ARG A 295 -3.82 -15.87 10.10
N SER A 296 -4.94 -15.39 10.63
CA SER A 296 -5.68 -16.10 11.67
C SER A 296 -6.50 -17.27 11.14
N GLY A 297 -6.78 -17.32 9.83
CA GLY A 297 -7.69 -18.30 9.24
C GLY A 297 -9.16 -18.07 9.58
N VAL A 298 -9.50 -16.93 10.20
CA VAL A 298 -10.87 -16.60 10.62
C VAL A 298 -11.76 -16.22 9.44
N LEU A 299 -11.17 -15.73 8.35
CA LEU A 299 -11.86 -15.41 7.10
C LEU A 299 -11.42 -16.35 5.98
N THR A 300 -12.37 -16.72 5.12
CA THR A 300 -12.09 -17.35 3.83
C THR A 300 -11.66 -16.26 2.83
N SER A 301 -10.46 -16.36 2.28
CA SER A 301 -9.98 -15.50 1.18
C SER A 301 -9.17 -16.32 0.20
N VAL A 302 -9.28 -15.99 -1.09
CA VAL A 302 -8.45 -16.55 -2.17
C VAL A 302 -6.96 -16.22 -2.00
N HIS A 303 -6.65 -15.16 -1.26
CA HIS A 303 -5.29 -14.73 -0.94
C HIS A 303 -4.80 -15.25 0.42
N ALA A 304 -5.61 -16.02 1.15
CA ALA A 304 -5.24 -16.59 2.45
C ALA A 304 -4.65 -18.00 2.27
N PHE A 305 -3.32 -18.11 2.42
CA PHE A 305 -2.59 -19.36 2.18
C PHE A 305 -2.27 -20.18 3.44
N ALA A 306 -2.70 -19.75 4.64
CA ALA A 306 -2.44 -20.47 5.89
C ALA A 306 -3.45 -20.16 7.00
N SER A 307 -3.86 -21.19 7.76
CA SER A 307 -4.72 -21.07 8.95
C SER A 307 -4.10 -21.84 10.13
N ASP A 308 -3.87 -21.16 11.26
CA ASP A 308 -3.43 -21.78 12.51
C ASP A 308 -4.03 -21.01 13.70
N PRO A 309 -4.90 -21.64 14.51
CA PRO A 309 -5.55 -21.01 15.67
C PRO A 309 -4.58 -20.42 16.70
N ALA A 310 -3.43 -21.07 16.94
CA ALA A 310 -2.45 -20.59 17.91
C ALA A 310 -1.82 -19.26 17.45
N ARG A 311 -1.60 -19.13 16.13
CA ARG A 311 -1.10 -17.90 15.52
C ARG A 311 -2.13 -16.79 15.56
N GLY A 312 -3.38 -17.11 15.23
CA GLY A 312 -4.51 -16.17 15.34
C GLY A 312 -4.66 -15.60 16.75
N TYR A 313 -4.59 -16.46 17.77
CA TYR A 313 -4.68 -16.06 19.18
C TYR A 313 -3.54 -15.12 19.58
N TYR A 314 -2.29 -15.46 19.25
CA TYR A 314 -1.15 -14.59 19.54
C TYR A 314 -1.32 -13.20 18.93
N ILE A 315 -1.65 -13.12 17.63
CA ILE A 315 -1.82 -11.84 16.94
C ILE A 315 -2.97 -11.05 17.57
N LEU A 316 -4.06 -11.71 17.97
CA LEU A 316 -5.18 -11.04 18.64
C LEU A 316 -4.75 -10.41 19.97
N VAL A 317 -4.01 -11.13 20.82
CA VAL A 317 -3.49 -10.58 22.09
C VAL A 317 -2.55 -9.41 21.82
N PHE A 318 -1.66 -9.55 20.83
CA PHE A 318 -0.76 -8.47 20.42
C PHE A 318 -1.51 -7.25 19.88
N LEU A 319 -2.57 -7.45 19.09
CA LEU A 319 -3.45 -6.41 18.59
C LEU A 319 -4.14 -5.67 19.73
N VAL A 320 -4.73 -6.39 20.69
CA VAL A 320 -5.36 -5.80 21.89
C VAL A 320 -4.36 -5.00 22.70
N ALA A 321 -3.14 -5.50 22.89
CA ALA A 321 -2.09 -4.79 23.62
C ALA A 321 -1.68 -3.49 22.92
N VAL A 322 -1.44 -3.52 21.61
CA VAL A 322 -0.99 -2.34 20.85
C VAL A 322 -2.13 -1.33 20.66
N ILE A 323 -3.30 -1.77 20.19
CA ILE A 323 -4.44 -0.89 19.94
C ILE A 323 -5.02 -0.38 21.26
N GLY A 324 -5.32 -1.29 22.19
CA GLY A 324 -5.86 -0.94 23.50
C GLY A 324 -4.91 -0.02 24.26
N GLY A 325 -3.63 -0.39 24.37
CA GLY A 325 -2.63 0.42 25.06
C GLY A 325 -2.45 1.82 24.46
N SER A 326 -2.41 1.93 23.14
CA SER A 326 -2.27 3.23 22.46
C SER A 326 -3.51 4.12 22.58
N LEU A 327 -4.72 3.56 22.45
CA LEU A 327 -5.97 4.31 22.61
C LEU A 327 -6.22 4.70 24.07
N THR A 328 -5.89 3.84 25.03
CA THR A 328 -5.94 4.18 26.46
C THR A 328 -4.96 5.31 26.78
N LEU A 329 -3.73 5.25 26.25
CA LEU A 329 -2.77 6.35 26.43
C LEU A 329 -3.27 7.65 25.79
N PHE A 330 -3.86 7.58 24.59
CA PHE A 330 -4.47 8.73 23.93
C PHE A 330 -5.56 9.37 24.78
N ALA A 331 -6.49 8.56 25.31
CA ALA A 331 -7.56 9.03 26.19
C ALA A 331 -7.01 9.62 27.50
N ALA A 332 -6.05 8.95 28.14
CA ALA A 332 -5.42 9.41 29.38
C ALA A 332 -4.62 10.72 29.23
N ARG A 333 -4.21 11.06 28.00
CA ARG A 333 -3.44 12.27 27.67
C ARG A 333 -4.28 13.34 26.95
N ALA A 334 -5.62 13.25 27.04
CA ALA A 334 -6.52 14.22 26.39
C ALA A 334 -6.20 15.69 26.74
N ASN A 335 -5.78 15.97 27.98
CA ASN A 335 -5.45 17.32 28.45
C ASN A 335 -4.18 17.93 27.82
N VAL A 336 -3.39 17.14 27.09
CA VAL A 336 -2.18 17.64 26.38
C VAL A 336 -2.57 18.41 25.11
N PHE A 337 -3.82 18.27 24.66
CA PHE A 337 -4.28 18.83 23.39
C PHE A 337 -4.89 20.23 23.53
N ASP A 338 -4.11 21.22 23.99
CA ASP A 338 -4.54 22.61 23.89
C ASP A 338 -4.58 23.04 22.41
N THR A 339 -5.78 23.37 21.95
CA THR A 339 -6.02 23.83 20.57
C THR A 339 -6.97 25.03 20.58
N GLU A 340 -6.45 26.23 20.82
CA GLU A 340 -7.16 27.43 20.39
C GLU A 340 -7.05 27.53 18.86
N SER A 341 -8.10 27.15 18.15
CA SER A 341 -8.17 27.42 16.71
C SER A 341 -9.50 27.98 16.30
N ARG A 342 -9.47 29.17 15.68
CA ARG A 342 -10.61 29.80 15.02
C ARG A 342 -10.39 29.73 13.51
N TYR A 343 -11.25 29.00 12.82
CA TYR A 343 -11.37 28.99 11.36
C TYR A 343 -12.85 28.98 10.99
N GLU A 344 -13.19 29.63 9.88
CA GLU A 344 -14.57 29.73 9.40
C GLU A 344 -14.98 28.45 8.65
N THR A 345 -16.28 28.27 8.44
CA THR A 345 -16.87 27.14 7.69
C THR A 345 -16.33 27.05 6.28
N PHE A 346 -16.08 28.19 5.62
CA PHE A 346 -15.52 28.24 4.28
C PHE A 346 -14.02 28.51 4.31
N SER A 347 -13.27 27.48 4.69
CA SER A 347 -11.82 27.52 4.84
C SER A 347 -11.18 26.21 4.36
N ARG A 348 -9.88 26.26 4.06
CA ARG A 348 -9.12 25.06 3.71
C ARG A 348 -9.10 24.05 4.86
N GLU A 349 -9.04 24.53 6.11
CA GLU A 349 -9.12 23.70 7.31
C GLU A 349 -10.40 22.86 7.32
N MET A 350 -11.56 23.48 7.09
CA MET A 350 -12.84 22.78 7.09
C MET A 350 -12.92 21.73 5.96
N PHE A 351 -12.43 22.04 4.76
CA PHE A 351 -12.43 21.08 3.65
C PHE A 351 -11.49 19.91 3.89
N LEU A 352 -10.34 20.13 4.54
CA LEU A 352 -9.44 19.06 4.97
C LEU A 352 -10.09 18.20 6.07
N LEU A 353 -10.88 18.79 6.97
CA LEU A 353 -11.65 18.05 7.97
C LEU A 353 -12.71 17.16 7.31
N ILE A 354 -13.52 17.73 6.40
CA ILE A 354 -14.54 16.96 5.66
C ILE A 354 -13.90 15.82 4.88
N ASN A 355 -12.79 16.08 4.16
CA ASN A 355 -12.02 15.04 3.48
C ASN A 355 -11.64 13.90 4.43
N ASN A 356 -11.08 14.24 5.59
CA ASN A 356 -10.66 13.23 6.55
C ASN A 356 -11.84 12.44 7.11
N ILE A 357 -12.98 13.09 7.35
CA ILE A 357 -14.21 12.41 7.78
C ILE A 357 -14.67 11.43 6.70
N LEU A 358 -14.73 11.84 5.43
CA LEU A 358 -15.13 10.96 4.32
C LEU A 358 -14.20 9.75 4.17
N LEU A 359 -12.88 9.96 4.27
CA LEU A 359 -11.89 8.87 4.24
C LEU A 359 -12.05 7.92 5.44
N MET A 360 -12.36 8.44 6.63
CA MET A 360 -12.62 7.61 7.80
C MET A 360 -13.95 6.84 7.70
N VAL A 361 -14.99 7.45 7.12
CA VAL A 361 -16.26 6.76 6.82
C VAL A 361 -16.03 5.65 5.81
N ALA A 362 -15.25 5.89 4.74
CA ALA A 362 -14.86 4.85 3.79
C ALA A 362 -14.13 3.70 4.48
N ALA A 363 -13.11 4.01 5.30
CA ALA A 363 -12.34 2.99 6.01
C ALA A 363 -13.22 2.20 6.99
N GLY A 364 -14.11 2.88 7.73
CA GLY A 364 -15.05 2.25 8.63
C GLY A 364 -16.06 1.35 7.92
N TYR A 365 -16.57 1.77 6.75
CA TYR A 365 -17.49 0.97 5.95
C TYR A 365 -16.82 -0.30 5.41
N VAL A 366 -15.59 -0.17 4.89
CA VAL A 366 -14.79 -1.33 4.44
C VAL A 366 -14.50 -2.27 5.61
N LEU A 367 -14.14 -1.72 6.77
CA LEU A 367 -13.89 -2.50 8.00
C LEU A 367 -15.14 -3.27 8.43
N LEU A 368 -16.31 -2.62 8.45
CA LEU A 368 -17.58 -3.25 8.81
C LEU A 368 -17.92 -4.39 7.84
N GLY A 369 -17.82 -4.17 6.52
CA GLY A 369 -18.07 -5.21 5.52
C GLY A 369 -17.09 -6.38 5.66
N THR A 370 -15.82 -6.11 5.93
CA THR A 370 -14.78 -7.14 6.08
C THR A 370 -14.94 -7.96 7.35
N LEU A 371 -15.37 -7.34 8.46
CA LEU A 371 -15.56 -8.04 9.75
C LEU A 371 -16.95 -8.66 9.90
N ALA A 372 -17.95 -8.26 9.11
CA ALA A 372 -19.32 -8.76 9.21
C ALA A 372 -19.43 -10.30 9.18
N PRO A 373 -18.72 -11.02 8.29
CA PRO A 373 -18.68 -12.49 8.32
C PRO A 373 -18.19 -13.08 9.65
N ILE A 374 -17.21 -12.44 10.29
CA ILE A 374 -16.67 -12.88 11.59
C ILE A 374 -17.73 -12.70 12.68
N PHE A 375 -18.39 -11.55 12.71
CA PHE A 375 -19.45 -11.29 13.70
C PHE A 375 -20.64 -12.23 13.52
N ALA A 376 -21.06 -12.50 12.29
CA ALA A 376 -22.14 -13.44 12.01
C ALA A 376 -21.81 -14.85 12.49
N ASP A 377 -20.58 -15.31 12.28
CA ASP A 377 -20.10 -16.61 12.74
C ASP A 377 -20.09 -16.72 14.26
N VAL A 378 -19.52 -15.73 14.95
CA VAL A 378 -19.45 -15.68 16.43
C VAL A 378 -20.84 -15.60 17.07
N LEU A 379 -21.79 -14.92 16.44
CA LEU A 379 -23.18 -14.81 16.91
C LEU A 379 -24.05 -16.03 16.56
N GLY A 380 -23.51 -17.04 15.86
CA GLY A 380 -24.27 -18.21 15.44
C GLY A 380 -25.31 -17.93 14.34
N LEU A 381 -25.16 -16.83 13.58
CA LEU A 381 -26.06 -16.42 12.50
C LEU A 381 -25.78 -17.13 11.16
N GLY A 382 -24.80 -18.03 11.14
CA GLY A 382 -24.34 -18.74 9.95
C GLY A 382 -23.19 -18.03 9.21
N LYS A 383 -22.60 -18.71 8.23
CA LYS A 383 -21.53 -18.15 7.39
C LYS A 383 -22.16 -17.27 6.31
N ILE A 384 -21.90 -15.97 6.39
CA ILE A 384 -22.26 -15.00 5.34
C ILE A 384 -21.01 -14.58 4.56
N SER A 385 -21.20 -14.19 3.31
CA SER A 385 -20.15 -13.56 2.49
C SER A 385 -20.61 -12.18 2.03
N ILE A 386 -19.73 -11.19 2.13
CA ILE A 386 -19.98 -9.82 1.68
C ILE A 386 -19.15 -9.58 0.43
N GLY A 387 -19.83 -9.48 -0.72
CA GLY A 387 -19.20 -9.25 -2.02
C GLY A 387 -19.18 -7.79 -2.45
N GLU A 388 -18.65 -7.55 -3.64
CA GLU A 388 -18.48 -6.23 -4.28
C GLU A 388 -19.72 -5.32 -4.24
N PRO A 389 -20.96 -5.80 -4.46
CA PRO A 389 -22.13 -4.92 -4.46
C PRO A 389 -22.30 -4.13 -3.17
N PHE A 390 -21.99 -4.72 -2.01
CA PHE A 390 -22.03 -4.04 -0.73
C PHE A 390 -21.06 -2.85 -0.73
N PHE A 391 -19.79 -3.08 -1.02
CA PHE A 391 -18.75 -2.04 -1.01
C PHE A 391 -19.02 -0.93 -2.04
N ASN A 392 -19.48 -1.31 -3.23
CA ASN A 392 -19.74 -0.39 -4.33
C ASN A 392 -20.91 0.57 -4.03
N THR A 393 -21.87 0.21 -3.16
CA THR A 393 -22.95 1.12 -2.76
C THR A 393 -22.44 2.42 -2.13
N VAL A 394 -21.30 2.35 -1.44
CA VAL A 394 -20.71 3.50 -0.72
C VAL A 394 -19.47 4.03 -1.45
N ALA A 395 -18.67 3.16 -2.09
CA ALA A 395 -17.44 3.55 -2.75
C ALA A 395 -17.68 4.58 -3.87
N GLY A 396 -18.68 4.37 -4.73
CA GLY A 396 -18.99 5.28 -5.84
C GLY A 396 -19.40 6.69 -5.38
N PRO A 397 -20.42 6.85 -4.53
CA PRO A 397 -20.82 8.15 -3.99
C PRO A 397 -19.70 8.85 -3.21
N LEU A 398 -18.92 8.12 -2.39
CA LEU A 398 -17.79 8.71 -1.67
C LEU A 398 -16.68 9.17 -2.63
N ALA A 399 -16.36 8.40 -3.66
CA ALA A 399 -15.39 8.78 -4.68
C ALA A 399 -15.79 10.08 -5.38
N ALA A 400 -17.07 10.25 -5.72
CA ALA A 400 -17.59 11.49 -6.29
C ALA A 400 -17.40 12.69 -5.35
N LEU A 401 -17.72 12.54 -4.06
CA LEU A 401 -17.52 13.60 -3.05
C LEU A 401 -16.03 13.95 -2.87
N LEU A 402 -15.15 12.95 -2.79
CA LEU A 402 -13.70 13.15 -2.70
C LEU A 402 -13.14 13.85 -3.94
N MET A 403 -13.69 13.58 -5.12
CA MET A 403 -13.30 14.24 -6.36
C MET A 403 -13.64 15.74 -6.32
N LEU A 404 -14.81 16.11 -5.81
CA LEU A 404 -15.17 17.51 -5.59
C LEU A 404 -14.20 18.20 -4.63
N LEU A 405 -13.87 17.55 -3.50
CA LEU A 405 -12.94 18.11 -2.51
C LEU A 405 -11.52 18.25 -3.08
N THR A 406 -11.09 17.31 -3.91
CA THR A 406 -9.79 17.32 -4.61
C THR A 406 -9.61 18.58 -5.45
N GLY A 407 -10.67 18.99 -6.17
CA GLY A 407 -10.63 20.23 -6.96
C GLY A 407 -10.79 21.50 -6.12
N VAL A 408 -11.76 21.53 -5.20
CA VAL A 408 -12.15 22.76 -4.48
C VAL A 408 -11.18 23.08 -3.33
N GLY A 409 -10.76 22.07 -2.56
CA GLY A 409 -9.93 22.26 -1.36
C GLY A 409 -8.63 23.07 -1.60
N PRO A 410 -7.85 22.78 -2.65
CA PRO A 410 -6.62 23.52 -2.97
C PRO A 410 -6.82 25.01 -3.26
N LEU A 411 -7.99 25.42 -3.76
CA LEU A 411 -8.34 26.82 -4.09
C LEU A 411 -8.65 27.67 -2.85
N LEU A 412 -9.10 27.04 -1.76
CA LEU A 412 -9.52 27.74 -0.56
C LEU A 412 -8.33 28.32 0.21
N ASN A 413 -8.54 29.47 0.84
CA ASN A 413 -7.54 30.07 1.71
C ASN A 413 -7.62 29.47 3.11
N TRP A 414 -6.52 29.59 3.86
CA TRP A 414 -6.51 29.23 5.27
C TRP A 414 -7.28 30.27 6.11
N LYS A 415 -7.85 29.88 7.24
CA LYS A 415 -8.74 30.67 8.13
C LYS A 415 -10.10 31.03 7.54
N ARG A 416 -10.12 31.72 6.41
CA ARG A 416 -11.33 32.24 5.75
C ARG A 416 -11.13 32.40 4.25
N HIS A 417 -12.20 32.24 3.48
CA HIS A 417 -12.20 32.49 2.04
C HIS A 417 -13.49 33.22 1.62
N SER A 418 -13.37 34.19 0.71
CA SER A 418 -14.52 34.93 0.20
C SER A 418 -15.34 34.05 -0.76
N VAL A 419 -16.61 33.84 -0.43
CA VAL A 419 -17.49 32.91 -1.16
C VAL A 419 -17.90 33.43 -2.54
N SER A 420 -18.21 34.72 -2.67
CA SER A 420 -18.84 35.31 -3.88
C SER A 420 -18.03 35.13 -5.17
N ALA A 421 -16.73 35.42 -5.14
CA ALA A 421 -15.84 35.25 -6.30
C ALA A 421 -15.51 33.77 -6.59
N LEU A 422 -15.56 32.90 -5.57
CA LEU A 422 -15.32 31.48 -5.76
C LEU A 422 -16.51 30.80 -6.41
N LEU A 423 -17.75 31.09 -5.97
CA LEU A 423 -18.95 30.47 -6.52
C LEU A 423 -19.07 30.63 -8.03
N ARG A 424 -18.77 31.82 -8.58
CA ARG A 424 -18.79 32.03 -10.03
C ARG A 424 -17.79 31.13 -10.75
N LEU A 425 -16.57 30.98 -10.23
CA LEU A 425 -15.57 30.06 -10.80
C LEU A 425 -16.07 28.62 -10.74
N LEU A 426 -16.56 28.18 -9.57
CA LEU A 426 -17.03 26.81 -9.38
C LEU A 426 -18.20 26.49 -10.31
N MET A 427 -19.17 27.40 -10.46
CA MET A 427 -20.31 27.21 -11.37
C MET A 427 -19.88 27.13 -12.83
N VAL A 428 -19.00 28.02 -13.29
CA VAL A 428 -18.50 27.98 -14.68
C VAL A 428 -17.71 26.70 -14.94
N ALA A 429 -16.84 26.31 -14.00
CA ALA A 429 -16.09 25.07 -14.10
C ALA A 429 -17.03 23.85 -14.05
N PHE A 430 -18.08 23.87 -13.24
CA PHE A 430 -19.05 22.78 -13.12
C PHE A 430 -19.82 22.59 -14.43
N VAL A 431 -20.41 23.65 -14.98
CA VAL A 431 -21.14 23.59 -16.26
C VAL A 431 -20.21 23.16 -17.40
N GLY A 432 -19.02 23.76 -17.48
CA GLY A 432 -18.03 23.37 -18.51
C GLY A 432 -17.59 21.92 -18.39
N SER A 433 -17.41 21.41 -17.18
CA SER A 433 -17.00 20.02 -16.94
C SER A 433 -18.14 19.03 -17.15
N ALA A 434 -19.40 19.42 -16.88
CA ALA A 434 -20.58 18.62 -17.20
C ALA A 434 -20.74 18.46 -18.71
N ILE A 435 -20.63 19.56 -19.47
CA ILE A 435 -20.64 19.52 -20.94
C ILE A 435 -19.48 18.68 -21.46
N ALA A 436 -18.27 18.88 -20.94
CA ALA A 436 -17.10 18.10 -21.33
C ALA A 436 -17.28 16.60 -21.00
N GLY A 437 -17.87 16.25 -19.86
CA GLY A 437 -18.18 14.87 -19.50
C GLY A 437 -19.13 14.21 -20.50
N VAL A 438 -20.21 14.90 -20.88
CA VAL A 438 -21.14 14.42 -21.93
C VAL A 438 -20.41 14.24 -23.25
N VAL A 439 -19.66 15.25 -23.70
CA VAL A 439 -18.95 15.22 -24.98
C VAL A 439 -17.90 14.11 -25.01
N LEU A 440 -17.11 13.95 -23.95
CA LEU A 440 -16.06 12.92 -23.88
C LEU A 440 -16.65 11.51 -23.91
N VAL A 441 -17.71 11.26 -23.14
CA VAL A 441 -18.38 9.95 -23.19
C VAL A 441 -18.99 9.73 -24.57
N TRP A 442 -19.69 10.72 -25.13
CA TRP A 442 -20.27 10.65 -26.49
C TRP A 442 -19.24 10.35 -27.59
N LEU A 443 -18.03 10.90 -27.50
CA LEU A 443 -16.98 10.68 -28.49
C LEU A 443 -16.24 9.35 -28.35
N LEU A 444 -16.12 8.84 -27.11
CA LEU A 444 -15.19 7.74 -26.79
C LEU A 444 -15.87 6.44 -26.36
N ALA A 445 -17.15 6.49 -25.95
CA ALA A 445 -17.92 5.33 -25.52
C ALA A 445 -19.00 4.98 -26.56
N GLN A 446 -19.30 3.68 -26.68
CA GLN A 446 -20.36 3.18 -27.56
C GLN A 446 -21.76 3.45 -26.99
N GLU A 447 -21.88 3.54 -25.66
CA GLU A 447 -23.16 3.73 -24.97
C GLU A 447 -23.07 4.85 -23.93
N MET A 448 -24.18 5.60 -23.78
CA MET A 448 -24.26 6.71 -22.82
C MET A 448 -24.74 6.21 -21.46
N ALA A 449 -23.79 5.92 -20.57
CA ALA A 449 -24.08 5.59 -19.18
C ALA A 449 -24.08 6.86 -18.30
N PRO A 450 -25.22 7.27 -17.68
CA PRO A 450 -25.31 8.53 -16.92
C PRO A 450 -24.32 8.63 -15.75
N TYR A 451 -24.06 7.53 -15.05
CA TYR A 451 -23.11 7.52 -13.94
C TYR A 451 -21.66 7.71 -14.42
N VAL A 452 -21.30 7.21 -15.61
CA VAL A 452 -19.98 7.43 -16.22
C VAL A 452 -19.81 8.88 -16.67
N VAL A 453 -20.86 9.47 -17.26
CA VAL A 453 -20.87 10.91 -17.61
C VAL A 453 -20.64 11.75 -16.36
N LEU A 454 -21.34 11.46 -15.27
CA LEU A 454 -21.21 12.18 -14.00
C LEU A 454 -19.81 12.02 -13.40
N ALA A 455 -19.29 10.80 -13.32
CA ALA A 455 -17.96 10.53 -12.78
C ALA A 455 -16.85 11.16 -13.64
N THR A 456 -16.98 11.10 -14.97
CA THR A 456 -16.06 11.75 -15.91
C THR A 456 -16.13 13.27 -15.74
N ALA A 457 -17.32 13.85 -15.61
CA ALA A 457 -17.50 15.29 -15.36
C ALA A 457 -16.84 15.72 -14.03
N PHE A 458 -16.95 14.94 -12.95
CA PHE A 458 -16.27 15.25 -11.70
C PHE A 458 -14.75 15.16 -11.81
N CYS A 459 -14.22 14.17 -12.55
CA CYS A 459 -12.79 14.06 -12.80
C CYS A 459 -12.26 15.26 -13.60
N VAL A 460 -12.97 15.67 -14.67
CA VAL A 460 -12.64 16.87 -15.46
C VAL A 460 -12.75 18.12 -14.58
N TYR A 461 -13.77 18.22 -13.75
CA TYR A 461 -13.96 19.34 -12.83
C TYR A 461 -12.78 19.48 -11.86
N ALA A 462 -12.37 18.38 -11.21
CA ALA A 462 -11.21 18.38 -10.33
C ALA A 462 -9.93 18.79 -11.08
N ALA A 463 -9.70 18.23 -12.28
CA ALA A 463 -8.54 18.56 -13.09
C ALA A 463 -8.50 20.05 -13.49
N VAL A 464 -9.62 20.59 -13.95
CA VAL A 464 -9.75 22.01 -14.32
C VAL A 464 -9.45 22.90 -13.11
N LEU A 465 -10.01 22.59 -11.94
CA LEU A 465 -9.77 23.38 -10.74
C LEU A 465 -8.32 23.33 -10.26
N LEU A 466 -7.64 22.17 -10.36
CA LEU A 466 -6.21 22.06 -10.06
C LEU A 466 -5.36 22.91 -11.02
N VAL A 467 -5.70 22.90 -12.32
CA VAL A 467 -5.03 23.73 -13.33
C VAL A 467 -5.25 25.23 -13.03
N VAL A 468 -6.48 25.62 -12.68
CA VAL A 468 -6.80 27.00 -12.30
C VAL A 468 -6.05 27.44 -11.04
N ASP A 469 -6.00 26.59 -9.99
CA ASP A 469 -5.22 26.87 -8.77
C ASP A 469 -3.75 27.09 -9.08
N CYS A 470 -3.15 26.18 -9.88
CA CYS A 470 -1.77 26.28 -10.31
C CYS A 470 -1.51 27.56 -11.11
N GLY A 471 -2.37 27.86 -12.09
CA GLY A 471 -2.27 29.05 -12.92
C GLY A 471 -2.35 30.35 -12.11
N ARG A 472 -3.27 30.42 -11.13
CA ARG A 472 -3.38 31.57 -10.21
C ARG A 472 -2.09 31.80 -9.43
N LYS A 473 -1.48 30.74 -8.92
CA LYS A 473 -0.22 30.84 -8.14
C LYS A 473 0.97 31.17 -9.03
N MET A 474 1.06 30.62 -10.25
CA MET A 474 2.13 30.93 -11.19
C MET A 474 2.13 32.41 -11.63
N ARG A 475 0.94 33.00 -11.84
CA ARG A 475 0.77 34.41 -12.24
C ARG A 475 1.22 35.43 -11.18
N THR A 476 1.46 35.01 -9.94
CA THR A 476 2.07 35.89 -8.92
C THR A 476 3.52 36.25 -9.24
N ALA A 477 4.19 35.49 -10.11
CA ALA A 477 5.52 35.83 -10.59
C ALA A 477 5.45 36.80 -11.77
N LYS A 478 5.96 38.03 -11.57
CA LYS A 478 6.03 39.08 -12.60
C LYS A 478 6.86 38.69 -13.85
N ALA A 479 7.75 37.70 -13.73
CA ALA A 479 8.68 37.26 -14.78
C ALA A 479 8.14 36.15 -15.70
N GLY A 480 6.82 35.95 -15.75
CA GLY A 480 6.16 34.98 -16.63
C GLY A 480 5.88 33.60 -15.99
N LEU A 481 5.14 32.76 -16.73
CA LEU A 481 4.59 31.49 -16.23
C LEU A 481 5.66 30.48 -15.85
N TRP A 482 6.74 30.36 -16.63
CA TRP A 482 7.84 29.43 -16.33
C TRP A 482 8.57 29.80 -15.04
N ALA A 483 8.87 31.08 -14.84
CA ALA A 483 9.43 31.58 -13.59
C ALA A 483 8.47 31.34 -12.41
N GLY A 484 7.16 31.49 -12.63
CA GLY A 484 6.11 31.12 -11.68
C GLY A 484 6.17 29.64 -11.28
N TRP A 485 6.23 28.73 -12.26
CA TRP A 485 6.35 27.29 -12.01
C TRP A 485 7.60 26.95 -11.20
N GLN A 486 8.76 27.51 -11.58
CA GLN A 486 10.02 27.29 -10.88
C GLN A 486 10.02 27.79 -9.43
N ARG A 487 9.22 28.82 -9.10
CA ARG A 487 9.06 29.34 -7.73
C ARG A 487 8.15 28.49 -6.85
N LEU A 488 7.26 27.68 -7.41
CA LEU A 488 6.35 26.85 -6.63
C LEU A 488 7.14 25.81 -5.79
N PRO A 489 6.86 25.65 -4.48
CA PRO A 489 7.49 24.63 -3.65
C PRO A 489 7.27 23.23 -4.22
N ARG A 490 8.25 22.34 -4.02
CA ARG A 490 8.14 20.94 -4.48
C ARG A 490 7.04 20.20 -3.72
N SER A 491 6.78 20.58 -2.47
CA SER A 491 5.62 20.06 -1.71
C SER A 491 4.28 20.38 -2.37
N TYR A 492 4.16 21.53 -3.05
CA TYR A 492 2.95 21.91 -3.76
C TYR A 492 2.86 21.20 -5.11
N ARG A 493 3.97 21.13 -5.87
CA ARG A 493 4.01 20.36 -7.13
C ARG A 493 3.71 18.89 -6.90
N GLY A 494 4.29 18.29 -5.86
CA GLY A 494 4.02 16.91 -5.49
C GLY A 494 2.57 16.67 -5.09
N MET A 495 1.95 17.62 -4.40
CA MET A 495 0.51 17.59 -4.11
C MET A 495 -0.32 17.60 -5.41
N LEU A 496 -0.01 18.48 -6.38
CA LEU A 496 -0.72 18.52 -7.66
C LEU A 496 -0.56 17.21 -8.44
N VAL A 497 0.66 16.66 -8.52
CA VAL A 497 0.93 15.39 -9.20
C VAL A 497 0.18 14.25 -8.52
N ALA A 498 0.18 14.20 -7.19
CA ALA A 498 -0.54 13.15 -6.47
C ALA A 498 -2.05 13.20 -6.74
N HIS A 499 -2.68 14.37 -6.67
CA HIS A 499 -4.11 14.49 -6.97
C HIS A 499 -4.43 14.23 -8.45
N ALA A 500 -3.53 14.58 -9.37
CA ALA A 500 -3.68 14.20 -10.78
C ALA A 500 -3.66 12.68 -10.98
N GLY A 501 -2.77 11.96 -10.27
CA GLY A 501 -2.76 10.50 -10.28
C GLY A 501 -4.05 9.88 -9.73
N PHE A 502 -4.64 10.48 -8.70
CA PHE A 502 -5.94 10.05 -8.17
C PHE A 502 -7.06 10.24 -9.22
N ILE A 503 -7.08 11.39 -9.91
CA ILE A 503 -8.04 11.66 -11.00
C ILE A 503 -7.90 10.64 -12.14
N VAL A 504 -6.66 10.36 -12.57
CA VAL A 504 -6.37 9.38 -13.63
C VAL A 504 -6.83 7.98 -13.23
N SER A 505 -6.56 7.56 -11.99
CA SER A 505 -7.01 6.26 -11.48
C SER A 505 -8.53 6.17 -11.48
N MET A 506 -9.23 7.21 -11.01
CA MET A 506 -10.69 7.21 -10.90
C MET A 506 -11.37 7.19 -12.27
N LEU A 507 -10.80 7.86 -13.27
CA LEU A 507 -11.23 7.74 -14.67
C LEU A 507 -11.06 6.32 -15.17
N GLY A 508 -9.88 5.71 -14.97
CA GLY A 508 -9.63 4.31 -15.36
C GLY A 508 -10.64 3.35 -14.75
N ILE A 509 -10.85 3.43 -13.43
CA ILE A 509 -11.78 2.58 -12.67
C ILE A 509 -13.21 2.74 -13.21
N THR A 510 -13.68 3.97 -13.35
CA THR A 510 -15.05 4.23 -13.82
C THR A 510 -15.27 3.66 -15.22
N TRP A 511 -14.32 3.84 -16.13
CA TRP A 511 -14.47 3.43 -17.52
C TRP A 511 -14.34 1.93 -17.70
N VAL A 512 -13.36 1.30 -17.05
CA VAL A 512 -13.20 -0.16 -17.15
C VAL A 512 -14.37 -0.90 -16.51
N SER A 513 -14.91 -0.41 -15.39
CA SER A 513 -16.07 -1.02 -14.72
C SER A 513 -17.39 -0.83 -15.47
N ALA A 514 -17.46 0.14 -16.39
CA ALA A 514 -18.68 0.46 -17.11
C ALA A 514 -18.74 -0.13 -18.52
N PHE A 515 -17.56 -0.27 -19.16
CA PHE A 515 -17.44 -0.57 -20.58
C PHE A 515 -16.52 -1.76 -20.84
N ASP A 516 -16.23 -2.58 -19.82
CA ASP A 516 -15.61 -3.86 -20.10
C ASP A 516 -16.57 -4.77 -20.86
N VAL A 517 -15.98 -5.61 -21.70
CA VAL A 517 -16.71 -6.59 -22.49
C VAL A 517 -16.04 -7.92 -22.26
N GLU A 518 -16.82 -8.90 -21.82
CA GLU A 518 -16.42 -10.29 -21.63
C GLU A 518 -17.19 -11.17 -22.61
N LYS A 519 -16.48 -12.07 -23.28
CA LYS A 519 -17.09 -13.06 -24.15
C LYS A 519 -16.40 -14.41 -24.00
N ASP A 520 -17.18 -15.38 -23.52
CA ASP A 520 -16.79 -16.78 -23.44
C ASP A 520 -17.29 -17.51 -24.68
N VAL A 521 -16.38 -18.10 -25.45
CA VAL A 521 -16.68 -18.76 -26.72
C VAL A 521 -16.00 -20.12 -26.80
N ARG A 522 -16.63 -21.02 -27.57
CA ARG A 522 -15.96 -22.22 -28.09
C ARG A 522 -15.26 -21.84 -29.39
N LEU A 523 -13.97 -22.12 -29.51
CA LEU A 523 -13.21 -21.95 -30.75
C LEU A 523 -12.34 -23.16 -31.05
N ALA A 524 -12.34 -23.62 -32.30
CA ALA A 524 -11.35 -24.54 -32.85
C ALA A 524 -10.25 -23.78 -33.60
N PRO A 525 -9.02 -24.32 -33.71
CA PRO A 525 -7.99 -23.75 -34.58
C PRO A 525 -8.50 -23.54 -36.01
N GLY A 526 -8.23 -22.37 -36.59
CA GLY A 526 -8.75 -21.89 -37.87
C GLY A 526 -10.05 -21.07 -37.75
N GLU A 527 -10.74 -21.10 -36.61
CA GLU A 527 -11.95 -20.29 -36.39
C GLU A 527 -11.60 -18.88 -35.91
N SER A 528 -12.58 -17.96 -36.01
CA SER A 528 -12.43 -16.61 -35.49
C SER A 528 -13.71 -16.10 -34.86
N VAL A 529 -13.57 -15.17 -33.94
CA VAL A 529 -14.70 -14.47 -33.31
C VAL A 529 -14.46 -12.97 -33.30
N VAL A 530 -15.54 -12.22 -33.40
CA VAL A 530 -15.52 -10.76 -33.25
C VAL A 530 -15.99 -10.38 -31.85
N VAL A 531 -15.20 -9.54 -31.19
CA VAL A 531 -15.51 -8.89 -29.92
C VAL A 531 -15.21 -7.40 -30.07
N GLN A 532 -16.25 -6.55 -29.92
CA GLN A 532 -16.18 -5.13 -30.28
C GLN A 532 -15.70 -4.99 -31.75
N ASP A 533 -14.73 -4.11 -32.02
CA ASP A 533 -14.18 -3.87 -33.36
C ASP A 533 -13.02 -4.81 -33.73
N TYR A 534 -12.79 -5.87 -32.95
CA TYR A 534 -11.62 -6.74 -33.09
C TYR A 534 -12.03 -8.16 -33.46
N ARG A 535 -11.39 -8.70 -34.52
CA ARG A 535 -11.51 -10.11 -34.91
C ARG A 535 -10.32 -10.88 -34.36
N TYR A 536 -10.60 -11.86 -33.52
CA TYR A 536 -9.62 -12.77 -32.93
C TYR A 536 -9.64 -14.05 -33.75
N ALA A 537 -8.58 -14.32 -34.52
CA ALA A 537 -8.38 -15.59 -35.20
C ALA A 537 -7.61 -16.52 -34.27
N PHE A 538 -8.14 -17.73 -34.03
CA PHE A 538 -7.45 -18.77 -33.27
C PHE A 538 -6.62 -19.59 -34.27
N ASP A 539 -5.32 -19.35 -34.33
CA ASP A 539 -4.48 -19.84 -35.41
C ASP A 539 -4.10 -21.32 -35.21
N GLU A 540 -3.52 -21.65 -34.05
CA GLU A 540 -3.05 -23.00 -33.73
C GLU A 540 -2.96 -23.24 -32.21
N VAL A 541 -2.79 -24.50 -31.82
CA VAL A 541 -2.46 -24.93 -30.46
C VAL A 541 -1.17 -25.74 -30.51
N ARG A 542 -0.23 -25.45 -29.61
CA ARG A 542 1.06 -26.14 -29.53
C ARG A 542 1.42 -26.45 -28.09
N ASP A 543 2.03 -27.62 -27.88
CA ASP A 543 2.62 -27.96 -26.58
C ASP A 543 4.05 -27.45 -26.51
N ILE A 544 4.38 -26.78 -25.41
CA ILE A 544 5.69 -26.23 -25.12
C ILE A 544 6.19 -26.75 -23.76
N GLN A 545 7.51 -26.93 -23.65
CA GLN A 545 8.14 -27.32 -22.39
C GLN A 545 8.75 -26.10 -21.71
N GLY A 546 8.25 -25.78 -20.53
CA GLY A 546 8.78 -24.73 -19.67
C GLY A 546 9.89 -25.23 -18.71
N PRO A 547 10.43 -24.35 -17.85
CA PRO A 547 11.52 -24.70 -16.94
C PRO A 547 11.15 -25.78 -15.91
N ASN A 548 9.93 -25.71 -15.37
CA ASN A 548 9.39 -26.64 -14.37
C ASN A 548 7.91 -27.01 -14.62
N TYR A 549 7.41 -26.73 -15.82
CA TYR A 549 6.05 -27.00 -16.24
C TYR A 549 6.02 -27.47 -17.71
N VAL A 550 4.95 -28.16 -18.09
CA VAL A 550 4.57 -28.36 -19.50
C VAL A 550 3.36 -27.47 -19.77
N SER A 551 3.28 -26.89 -20.96
CA SER A 551 2.26 -25.89 -21.27
C SER A 551 1.63 -26.16 -22.61
N THR A 552 0.31 -25.96 -22.69
CA THR A 552 -0.42 -25.92 -23.94
C THR A 552 -0.71 -24.46 -24.27
N GLU A 553 -0.12 -23.97 -25.36
CA GLU A 553 -0.22 -22.59 -25.80
C GLU A 553 -1.21 -22.48 -26.98
N GLY A 554 -2.13 -21.52 -26.90
CA GLY A 554 -3.00 -21.16 -28.02
C GLY A 554 -2.49 -19.91 -28.72
N ALA A 555 -2.26 -19.95 -30.03
CA ALA A 555 -1.84 -18.78 -30.79
C ALA A 555 -3.05 -18.04 -31.37
N PHE A 556 -3.15 -16.74 -31.09
CA PHE A 556 -4.21 -15.88 -31.61
C PHE A 556 -3.64 -14.69 -32.37
N THR A 557 -4.15 -14.43 -33.58
CA THR A 557 -3.89 -13.19 -34.31
C THR A 557 -5.11 -12.28 -34.23
N VAL A 558 -4.91 -11.06 -33.72
CA VAL A 558 -6.00 -10.09 -33.56
C VAL A 558 -5.93 -9.02 -34.64
N TYR A 559 -7.06 -8.80 -35.30
CA TYR A 559 -7.23 -7.83 -36.39
C TYR A 559 -8.18 -6.71 -35.97
N LYS A 560 -7.89 -5.48 -36.45
CA LYS A 560 -8.85 -4.37 -36.47
C LYS A 560 -9.04 -3.95 -37.93
N GLY A 561 -10.22 -4.25 -38.49
CA GLY A 561 -10.39 -4.29 -39.95
C GLY A 561 -9.43 -5.32 -40.56
N ASP A 562 -8.65 -4.92 -41.56
CA ASP A 562 -7.68 -5.80 -42.23
C ASP A 562 -6.27 -5.76 -41.60
N ARG A 563 -6.05 -4.89 -40.60
CA ARG A 563 -4.74 -4.71 -39.98
C ARG A 563 -4.57 -5.63 -38.77
N VAL A 564 -3.49 -6.40 -38.75
CA VAL A 564 -3.02 -7.10 -37.53
C VAL A 564 -2.59 -6.07 -36.49
N VAL A 565 -3.21 -6.11 -35.31
CA VAL A 565 -2.91 -5.21 -34.19
C VAL A 565 -2.17 -5.91 -33.04
N ALA A 566 -2.34 -7.22 -32.89
CA ALA A 566 -1.68 -8.01 -31.84
C ALA A 566 -1.55 -9.48 -32.23
N ARG A 567 -0.58 -10.16 -31.61
CA ARG A 567 -0.49 -11.63 -31.54
C ARG A 567 -0.45 -12.01 -30.07
N LEU A 568 -1.36 -12.89 -29.65
CA LEU A 568 -1.58 -13.25 -28.26
C LEU A 568 -1.37 -14.76 -28.11
N THR A 569 -0.62 -15.17 -27.09
CA THR A 569 -0.25 -16.56 -26.84
C THR A 569 -0.60 -16.97 -25.41
N PRO A 570 -1.89 -17.09 -25.04
CA PRO A 570 -2.29 -17.61 -23.73
C PRO A 570 -1.84 -19.06 -23.55
N GLU A 571 -1.61 -19.44 -22.30
CA GLU A 571 -1.11 -20.76 -21.93
C GLU A 571 -1.96 -21.46 -20.86
N LYS A 572 -1.99 -22.78 -20.92
CA LYS A 572 -2.39 -23.68 -19.83
C LYS A 572 -1.16 -24.42 -19.33
N ARG A 573 -0.62 -24.03 -18.17
CA ARG A 573 0.61 -24.58 -17.59
C ARG A 573 0.31 -25.67 -16.57
N ARG A 574 0.80 -26.89 -16.78
CA ARG A 574 0.80 -27.97 -15.79
C ARG A 574 2.18 -28.07 -15.14
N TYR A 575 2.24 -27.75 -13.85
CA TYR A 575 3.48 -27.75 -13.08
C TYR A 575 3.88 -29.18 -12.69
N LEU A 576 5.15 -29.53 -12.87
CA LEU A 576 5.63 -30.91 -12.80
C LEU A 576 5.62 -31.47 -11.37
N ALA A 577 5.95 -30.66 -10.37
CA ALA A 577 6.08 -31.10 -8.99
C ALA A 577 4.71 -31.39 -8.33
N GLN A 578 3.73 -30.49 -8.50
CA GLN A 578 2.41 -30.59 -7.86
C GLN A 578 1.33 -31.18 -8.77
N GLY A 579 1.53 -31.16 -10.09
CA GLY A 579 0.55 -31.62 -11.08
C GLY A 579 -0.62 -30.66 -11.33
N SER A 580 -0.69 -29.53 -10.61
CA SER A 580 -1.72 -28.51 -10.76
C SER A 580 -1.60 -27.76 -12.09
N VAL A 581 -2.74 -27.36 -12.64
CA VAL A 581 -2.84 -26.60 -13.90
C VAL A 581 -3.20 -25.15 -13.59
N MET A 582 -2.45 -24.21 -14.16
CA MET A 582 -2.70 -22.77 -14.09
C MET A 582 -2.95 -22.19 -15.49
N THR A 583 -3.65 -21.07 -15.55
CA THR A 583 -3.96 -20.37 -16.78
C THR A 583 -3.17 -19.09 -16.82
N GLU A 584 -2.41 -18.86 -17.89
CA GLU A 584 -1.70 -17.61 -18.13
C GLU A 584 -2.38 -16.87 -19.26
N ALA A 585 -2.86 -15.67 -18.96
CA ALA A 585 -3.50 -14.84 -19.95
C ALA A 585 -2.48 -14.14 -20.85
N ALA A 586 -2.83 -13.95 -22.13
CA ALA A 586 -2.10 -13.08 -23.02
C ALA A 586 -2.81 -11.74 -23.16
N ILE A 587 -2.05 -10.66 -23.03
CA ILE A 587 -2.57 -9.31 -22.95
C ILE A 587 -1.80 -8.39 -23.89
N ASP A 588 -2.49 -7.83 -24.89
CA ASP A 588 -1.99 -6.70 -25.68
C ASP A 588 -2.47 -5.42 -25.00
N GLY A 589 -1.65 -4.92 -24.07
CA GLY A 589 -2.01 -3.76 -23.28
C GLY A 589 -1.64 -2.44 -23.96
N GLY A 590 -2.58 -1.49 -23.91
CA GLY A 590 -2.47 -0.18 -24.57
C GLY A 590 -2.84 0.97 -23.64
N LEU A 591 -2.58 2.21 -24.07
CA LEU A 591 -2.98 3.39 -23.28
C LEU A 591 -4.51 3.51 -23.18
N TRP A 592 -5.23 3.08 -24.21
CA TRP A 592 -6.68 3.27 -24.32
C TRP A 592 -7.49 2.01 -24.05
N ARG A 593 -6.91 0.83 -24.27
CA ARG A 593 -7.56 -0.47 -24.10
C ARG A 593 -6.55 -1.59 -23.98
N ASP A 594 -6.95 -2.65 -23.30
CA ASP A 594 -6.26 -3.93 -23.26
C ASP A 594 -7.11 -4.97 -23.99
N LEU A 595 -6.49 -5.76 -24.88
CA LEU A 595 -7.08 -6.98 -25.44
C LEU A 595 -6.53 -8.14 -24.64
N TYR A 596 -7.42 -8.95 -24.09
CA TYR A 596 -7.07 -10.02 -23.19
C TYR A 596 -7.65 -11.31 -23.72
N VAL A 597 -6.85 -12.38 -23.73
CA VAL A 597 -7.31 -13.72 -24.05
C VAL A 597 -6.79 -14.67 -22.97
N ALA A 598 -7.67 -15.52 -22.45
CA ALA A 598 -7.30 -16.64 -21.61
C ALA A 598 -7.85 -17.94 -22.21
N LEU A 599 -7.01 -18.97 -22.19
CA LEU A 599 -7.38 -20.30 -22.65
C LEU A 599 -8.09 -21.03 -21.50
N GLY A 600 -9.26 -21.58 -21.76
CA GLY A 600 -10.03 -22.43 -20.86
C GLY A 600 -9.68 -23.90 -21.05
N GLU A 601 -10.62 -24.80 -20.76
CA GLU A 601 -10.41 -26.24 -20.93
C GLU A 601 -10.69 -26.70 -22.37
N PRO A 602 -10.02 -27.76 -22.84
CA PRO A 602 -10.35 -28.40 -24.12
C PRO A 602 -11.73 -29.07 -24.03
N LEU A 603 -12.52 -29.00 -25.10
CA LEU A 603 -13.90 -29.51 -25.13
C LEU A 603 -14.04 -30.91 -25.73
N GLY A 604 -12.92 -31.55 -26.09
CA GLY A 604 -12.85 -32.96 -26.53
C GLY A 604 -13.00 -33.19 -28.03
N ASP A 605 -13.49 -32.21 -28.79
CA ASP A 605 -13.65 -32.25 -30.26
C ASP A 605 -12.55 -31.47 -31.01
N GLY A 606 -11.45 -31.14 -30.33
CA GLY A 606 -10.38 -30.28 -30.83
C GLY A 606 -10.63 -28.78 -30.63
N SER A 607 -11.82 -28.39 -30.14
CA SER A 607 -12.10 -27.01 -29.74
C SER A 607 -11.76 -26.74 -28.28
N TRP A 608 -11.64 -25.46 -27.96
CA TRP A 608 -11.30 -24.96 -26.64
C TRP A 608 -12.34 -23.94 -26.17
N ALA A 609 -12.60 -23.92 -24.87
CA ALA A 609 -13.21 -22.77 -24.25
C ALA A 609 -12.19 -21.62 -24.24
N VAL A 610 -12.57 -20.45 -24.74
CA VAL A 610 -11.70 -19.26 -24.81
C VAL A 610 -12.45 -18.09 -24.22
N ARG A 611 -11.80 -17.39 -23.27
CA ARG A 611 -12.31 -16.15 -22.70
C ARG A 611 -11.61 -14.97 -23.35
N ILE A 612 -12.39 -14.05 -23.89
CA ILE A 612 -11.87 -12.85 -24.55
C ILE A 612 -12.44 -11.63 -23.85
N TYR A 613 -11.56 -10.70 -23.46
CA TYR A 613 -11.97 -9.44 -22.87
C TYR A 613 -11.45 -8.24 -23.68
N TYR A 614 -12.29 -7.21 -23.74
CA TYR A 614 -11.89 -5.86 -24.09
C TYR A 614 -12.02 -4.99 -22.83
N LYS A 615 -10.89 -4.45 -22.35
CA LYS A 615 -10.84 -3.66 -21.12
C LYS A 615 -10.38 -2.22 -21.43
N PRO A 616 -11.26 -1.22 -21.48
CA PRO A 616 -10.85 0.16 -21.75
C PRO A 616 -10.14 0.79 -20.55
N LEU A 617 -9.12 1.61 -20.81
CA LEU A 617 -8.39 2.41 -19.81
C LEU A 617 -7.82 1.66 -18.59
N MET A 618 -7.67 0.34 -18.66
CA MET A 618 -7.19 -0.45 -17.51
C MET A 618 -5.83 0.03 -16.98
N ARG A 619 -4.90 0.38 -17.89
CA ARG A 619 -3.60 0.95 -17.53
C ARG A 619 -3.65 2.30 -16.81
N TRP A 620 -4.76 3.04 -16.89
CA TRP A 620 -4.93 4.30 -16.16
C TRP A 620 -5.14 4.07 -14.66
N VAL A 621 -5.73 2.92 -14.29
CA VAL A 621 -5.89 2.53 -12.88
C VAL A 621 -4.53 2.47 -12.18
N TRP A 622 -3.60 1.67 -12.71
CA TRP A 622 -2.26 1.51 -12.13
C TRP A 622 -1.34 2.70 -12.43
N GLY A 623 -1.44 3.27 -13.63
CA GLY A 623 -0.69 4.46 -14.02
C GLY A 623 -0.99 5.65 -13.10
N GLY A 624 -2.25 5.85 -12.74
CA GLY A 624 -2.64 6.84 -11.74
C GLY A 624 -2.06 6.54 -10.35
N GLY A 625 -2.02 5.27 -9.94
CA GLY A 625 -1.31 4.79 -8.75
C GLY A 625 0.17 5.17 -8.72
N LEU A 626 0.88 4.95 -9.83
CA LEU A 626 2.29 5.31 -9.98
C LEU A 626 2.50 6.83 -9.93
N ILE A 627 1.62 7.60 -10.59
CA ILE A 627 1.64 9.07 -10.56
C ILE A 627 1.40 9.58 -9.12
N MET A 628 0.48 8.95 -8.37
CA MET A 628 0.25 9.26 -6.95
C MET A 628 1.52 9.10 -6.11
N ALA A 629 2.16 7.93 -6.22
CA ALA A 629 3.40 7.65 -5.50
C ALA A 629 4.51 8.64 -5.89
N LEU A 630 4.66 8.96 -7.18
CA LEU A 630 5.62 9.95 -7.67
C LEU A 630 5.35 11.35 -7.10
N GLY A 631 4.08 11.75 -6.99
CA GLY A 631 3.69 13.02 -6.36
C GLY A 631 4.16 13.12 -4.90
N GLY A 632 4.03 12.04 -4.13
CA GLY A 632 4.56 11.96 -2.78
C GLY A 632 6.09 12.07 -2.73
N LEU A 633 6.80 11.39 -3.62
CA LEU A 633 8.28 11.48 -3.73
C LEU A 633 8.75 12.90 -4.09
N ILE A 634 8.06 13.58 -5.01
CA ILE A 634 8.33 14.98 -5.34
C ILE A 634 8.14 15.86 -4.10
N ALA A 635 7.07 15.64 -3.33
CA ALA A 635 6.78 16.42 -2.12
C ALA A 635 7.83 16.22 -1.01
N LEU A 636 8.42 15.02 -0.91
CA LEU A 636 9.51 14.69 0.01
C LEU A 636 10.82 15.39 -0.35
N SER A 637 11.09 15.63 -1.64
CA SER A 637 12.32 16.25 -2.12
C SER A 637 12.44 17.76 -1.82
N ASP A 638 11.45 18.35 -1.15
CA ASP A 638 11.35 19.78 -0.84
C ASP A 638 12.51 20.26 0.07
N ARG A 639 13.01 21.47 -0.22
CA ARG A 639 14.14 22.08 0.49
C ARG A 639 13.85 22.33 1.98
N ARG A 640 12.59 22.51 2.38
CA ARG A 640 12.23 22.80 3.78
C ARG A 640 12.69 21.73 4.76
N TYR A 641 12.68 20.46 4.35
CA TYR A 641 13.12 19.35 5.19
C TYR A 641 14.65 19.35 5.37
N ARG A 642 15.40 19.83 4.36
CA ARG A 642 16.86 20.00 4.44
C ARG A 642 17.29 21.22 5.26
N VAL A 643 16.59 22.34 5.10
CA VAL A 643 16.92 23.59 5.82
C VAL A 643 16.61 23.46 7.32
N ALA A 644 15.52 22.78 7.69
CA ALA A 644 15.21 22.50 9.09
C ALA A 644 16.28 21.63 9.76
N SER A 645 16.76 20.59 9.07
CA SER A 645 17.86 19.74 9.55
C SER A 645 19.15 20.54 9.76
N ARG A 646 19.52 21.41 8.80
CA ARG A 646 20.72 22.28 8.92
C ARG A 646 20.62 23.30 10.06
N ARG A 647 19.46 23.91 10.28
CA ARG A 647 19.25 24.89 11.38
C ARG A 647 19.30 24.21 12.76
N ALA A 648 18.74 23.01 12.88
CA ALA A 648 18.84 22.22 14.12
C ALA A 648 20.31 21.86 14.44
N LEU A 649 21.07 21.39 13.45
CA LEU A 649 22.50 21.08 13.60
C LEU A 649 23.35 22.33 13.92
N ALA A 650 23.00 23.48 13.37
CA ALA A 650 23.68 24.75 13.67
C ALA A 650 23.39 25.25 15.10
N GLY A 651 22.15 25.05 15.59
CA GLY A 651 21.78 25.37 16.97
C GLY A 651 22.52 24.52 18.01
N GLU A 652 22.73 23.23 17.75
CA GLU A 652 23.53 22.36 18.63
C GLU A 652 25.00 22.77 18.70
N ARG A 653 25.60 23.20 17.58
CA ARG A 653 26.98 23.72 17.57
C ARG A 653 27.13 25.02 18.36
N ALA A 654 26.13 25.89 18.33
CA ALA A 654 26.13 27.13 19.11
C ALA A 654 25.99 26.88 20.62
N VAL A 655 25.21 25.88 21.02
CA VAL A 655 25.03 25.50 22.43
C VAL A 655 26.20 24.65 22.96
N GLY A 656 26.85 23.86 22.10
CA GLY A 656 28.06 23.10 22.46
C GLY A 656 29.35 23.95 22.50
N GLY A 657 29.36 25.12 21.86
CA GLY A 657 30.50 26.04 21.87
C GLY A 657 30.60 26.89 23.14
N THR A 658 29.49 27.12 23.84
CA THR A 658 29.45 28.00 25.03
C THR A 658 29.81 27.32 26.35
N THR A 659 30.03 26.00 26.38
CA THR A 659 30.42 25.25 27.59
C THR A 659 31.92 24.92 27.67
N SER A 660 32.76 25.43 26.77
CA SER A 660 34.22 25.16 26.78
C SER A 660 35.12 26.35 27.19
N GLY A 661 34.54 27.47 27.65
CA GLY A 661 35.27 28.72 27.85
C GLY A 661 35.13 29.37 29.23
N ALA A 662 35.02 28.61 30.32
CA ALA A 662 35.01 29.17 31.68
C ALA A 662 35.55 28.19 32.72
N VAL A 663 36.79 27.73 32.53
CA VAL A 663 37.69 27.34 33.64
C VAL A 663 39.10 27.74 33.22
N ALA A 664 39.52 28.92 33.69
CA ALA A 664 40.91 29.33 33.82
C ALA A 664 41.03 30.00 35.18
#